data_AF-A0AAN8JGV6-F1
#
_entry.id   AF-A0AAN8JGV6-F1
#
_cell.length_a   1.000
_cell.length_b   1.000
_cell.length_c   1.000
_cell.angle_alpha   90.00
_cell.angle_beta   90.00
_cell.angle_gamma   90.00
#
_symmetry.space_group_name_H-M   'P 1'
#
loop_
_entity.id
_entity.type
_entity.pdbx_description
1 polymer ?
#
loop_
_entity_poly.entity_id
_entity_poly.type
_entity_poly.pdbx_seq_one_letter_code
_entity_poly.pdbx_strand_id
1 'polypeptide(L)'
;MAARDLSKTFEEFESEDLSLETSVPTDFTMSPEPNESKQNKRQITKHLIERKQLIHDLQLLRIELSQKNLAIENMKAESIQRVDELEEKLNDALHQKQILQARLESQLAIQEEDAKKRQDMIKHELLEVRQRQQQLESANNRLREKAGDVMKSLKDLNLSEEKFYELRGMKEDELSLRDYVAVRLFEQTKPLQTEIDQLRMRNKSLDDGEKSCSKQMIDLQEQLAEERQQHGELRVKFQKISLELAEIKSLVKTDNYKVENYDRVKIQRDNFESDQLDVTRQLNVLEAAHQNLLRERDELQRELSTTRQSLALIKQDKDYLSRQICDVSNKSSYTEEKLEQLNRQLEDAKRAREEMYDKYVTSRDEYKREYENKLQEELDNIRIKTNAEIDRLRTSTKEMYERENRNLREARDMAISEKEKMQATERETTTKYEQLLNEFRQLQMAGDSRVVEIQNDLKIKTFEYERAQMVYEEAMKNLKETQIDMEKMQKKNEVLTKEYYHLQTALEKKLVGLEAEISDKTAKLQTYERLEQELDDVVMQAAEVENEADAEKVLFSYGYGANVPSNSKRRLQQSVHLARRVIQLEKANTSLRQEINREKTRTQELADEIKSSNELLNHAEQPYNYLIDSIRVRDQTLNQQKQHIRKMEEDIR
;
A
#
# COMPACT_ATOMS: atom_id res chain seq x y z
N MET A 1 41.29 17.42 -0.12
CA MET A 1 41.84 16.56 -1.19
C MET A 1 40.99 15.30 -1.26
N ALA A 2 40.59 14.92 -2.48
CA ALA A 2 39.76 13.77 -2.85
C ALA A 2 38.23 13.89 -2.59
N ALA A 3 37.58 14.79 -3.32
CA ALA A 3 36.21 14.56 -3.79
C ALA A 3 36.33 14.07 -5.24
N ARG A 4 35.81 12.88 -5.55
CA ARG A 4 35.76 12.31 -6.90
C ARG A 4 34.30 12.05 -7.28
N ASP A 5 33.94 12.66 -8.39
CA ASP A 5 33.12 12.13 -9.48
C ASP A 5 31.66 11.77 -9.18
N LEU A 6 30.83 12.80 -9.24
CA LEU A 6 29.43 12.74 -9.62
C LEU A 6 29.29 12.76 -11.15
N SER A 7 28.40 11.90 -11.63
CA SER A 7 27.48 12.14 -12.75
C SER A 7 28.08 12.51 -14.12
N LYS A 8 28.35 11.47 -14.91
CA LYS A 8 28.31 11.53 -16.37
C LYS A 8 27.54 10.30 -16.86
N THR A 9 26.29 10.47 -17.27
CA THR A 9 25.68 9.72 -18.38
C THR A 9 24.27 10.22 -18.66
N PHE A 10 23.97 10.39 -19.95
CA PHE A 10 22.70 10.76 -20.60
C PHE A 10 22.40 12.26 -20.75
N GLU A 11 23.12 12.86 -21.70
CA GLU A 11 22.56 13.82 -22.65
C GLU A 11 22.42 13.13 -24.02
N GLU A 12 21.53 13.68 -24.85
CA GLU A 12 21.19 13.38 -26.25
C GLU A 12 20.07 12.34 -26.48
N PHE A 13 18.83 12.84 -26.50
CA PHE A 13 17.95 12.70 -27.68
C PHE A 13 16.90 13.84 -27.70
N GLU A 14 17.17 14.79 -28.60
CA GLU A 14 16.26 15.55 -29.45
C GLU A 14 14.98 16.18 -28.87
N SER A 15 15.06 17.50 -28.78
CA SER A 15 14.01 18.51 -28.78
C SER A 15 13.14 18.49 -30.05
N GLU A 16 11.82 18.40 -29.89
CA GLU A 16 10.85 19.12 -30.72
C GLU A 16 9.93 19.95 -29.81
N ASP A 17 10.28 21.22 -29.66
CA ASP A 17 9.45 22.24 -29.02
C ASP A 17 8.23 22.53 -29.90
N LEU A 18 7.04 22.16 -29.43
CA LEU A 18 5.77 22.70 -29.94
C LEU A 18 5.24 23.72 -28.94
N SER A 19 5.73 24.96 -29.09
CA SER A 19 5.16 26.14 -28.46
C SER A 19 3.74 26.39 -29.00
N LEU A 20 2.75 26.41 -28.10
CA LEU A 20 1.39 26.83 -28.42
C LEU A 20 1.01 28.02 -27.54
N GLU A 21 1.49 29.19 -27.97
CA GLU A 21 0.94 30.49 -27.58
C GLU A 21 -0.54 30.55 -27.95
N THR A 22 -1.39 30.75 -26.95
CA THR A 22 -2.81 31.05 -27.13
C THR A 22 -2.96 32.55 -27.39
N SER A 23 -2.74 32.97 -28.64
CA SER A 23 -3.19 34.29 -29.10
C SER A 23 -4.61 34.18 -29.67
N VAL A 24 -5.50 35.02 -29.15
CA VAL A 24 -6.90 35.16 -29.55
C VAL A 24 -6.97 36.06 -30.78
N PRO A 25 -7.51 35.62 -31.94
CA PRO A 25 -7.85 36.53 -33.02
C PRO A 25 -9.31 36.97 -32.86
N THR A 26 -9.48 38.25 -32.57
CA THR A 26 -10.73 38.99 -32.78
C THR A 26 -10.81 39.30 -34.26
N ASP A 27 -11.84 38.85 -34.97
CA ASP A 27 -12.29 39.59 -36.16
C ASP A 27 -13.77 39.40 -36.46
N PHE A 28 -14.45 40.55 -36.47
CA PHE A 28 -15.83 40.78 -36.86
C PHE A 28 -15.85 41.20 -38.33
N THR A 29 -16.47 40.43 -39.22
CA THR A 29 -17.01 41.00 -40.48
C THR A 29 -18.31 40.32 -40.87
N MET A 30 -19.35 41.16 -40.91
CA MET A 30 -20.70 40.91 -41.40
C MET A 30 -20.79 40.93 -42.93
N SER A 31 -21.88 40.31 -43.45
CA SER A 31 -22.69 40.68 -44.65
C SER A 31 -22.59 39.71 -45.87
N PRO A 32 -23.55 39.75 -46.83
CA PRO A 32 -24.66 38.78 -46.94
C PRO A 32 -24.77 38.10 -48.34
N GLU A 33 -25.62 37.07 -48.44
CA GLU A 33 -26.36 36.49 -49.60
C GLU A 33 -25.92 36.78 -51.08
N PRO A 34 -26.02 35.81 -52.03
CA PRO A 34 -27.35 35.31 -52.45
C PRO A 34 -27.46 33.85 -52.95
N ASN A 35 -28.72 33.43 -53.03
CA ASN A 35 -29.28 32.23 -53.67
C ASN A 35 -28.60 31.79 -54.97
N GLU A 36 -28.45 30.47 -55.15
CA GLU A 36 -29.11 29.79 -56.28
C GLU A 36 -29.16 28.26 -56.17
N SER A 37 -30.29 27.74 -56.64
CA SER A 37 -30.49 26.44 -57.28
C SER A 37 -30.78 25.19 -56.43
N LYS A 38 -32.04 24.80 -56.62
CA LYS A 38 -32.80 23.64 -56.19
C LYS A 38 -32.14 22.28 -56.46
N GLN A 39 -32.57 21.33 -55.62
CA GLN A 39 -32.74 19.91 -55.91
C GLN A 39 -31.48 19.08 -56.17
N ASN A 40 -30.99 18.41 -55.11
CA ASN A 40 -30.83 16.96 -55.17
C ASN A 40 -30.70 16.32 -53.77
N LYS A 41 -31.65 15.42 -53.49
CA LYS A 41 -31.53 14.18 -52.73
C LYS A 41 -30.98 14.27 -51.29
N ARG A 42 -31.95 14.28 -50.38
CA ARG A 42 -31.93 13.59 -49.08
C ARG A 42 -31.16 12.27 -49.16
N GLN A 43 -29.94 12.25 -48.66
CA GLN A 43 -29.29 11.07 -48.06
C GLN A 43 -28.15 11.56 -47.17
N ILE A 44 -28.49 12.30 -46.11
CA ILE A 44 -27.66 12.26 -44.90
C ILE A 44 -27.99 10.91 -44.28
N THR A 45 -27.25 9.90 -44.69
CA THR A 45 -27.34 8.56 -44.10
C THR A 45 -27.04 8.69 -42.60
N LYS A 46 -27.78 7.95 -41.77
CA LYS A 46 -27.58 7.83 -40.32
C LYS A 46 -26.09 7.79 -39.91
N HIS A 47 -25.28 7.12 -40.73
CA HIS A 47 -23.82 7.05 -40.63
C HIS A 47 -23.07 8.39 -40.60
N LEU A 48 -23.53 9.44 -41.28
CA LEU A 48 -22.84 10.74 -41.26
C LEU A 48 -23.06 11.48 -39.94
N ILE A 49 -24.25 11.30 -39.33
CA ILE A 49 -24.60 11.87 -38.03
C ILE A 49 -23.89 11.09 -36.92
N GLU A 50 -23.91 9.76 -36.97
CA GLU A 50 -23.13 8.89 -36.07
C GLU A 50 -21.64 9.20 -36.14
N ARG A 51 -21.08 9.42 -37.35
CA ARG A 51 -19.67 9.82 -37.51
C ARG A 51 -19.38 11.18 -36.89
N LYS A 52 -20.26 12.17 -37.03
CA LYS A 52 -20.08 13.49 -36.40
C LYS A 52 -20.21 13.43 -34.87
N GLN A 53 -21.12 12.61 -34.34
CA GLN A 53 -21.25 12.36 -32.90
C GLN A 53 -20.01 11.68 -32.34
N LEU A 54 -19.52 10.61 -32.97
CA LEU A 54 -18.28 9.94 -32.57
C LEU A 54 -17.07 10.87 -32.62
N ILE A 55 -16.99 11.78 -33.60
CA ILE A 55 -15.91 12.78 -33.66
C ILE A 55 -16.02 13.79 -32.51
N HIS A 56 -17.24 14.22 -32.16
CA HIS A 56 -17.46 15.11 -31.03
C HIS A 56 -17.14 14.44 -29.70
N ASP A 57 -17.57 13.19 -29.50
CA ASP A 57 -17.26 12.39 -28.31
C ASP A 57 -15.75 12.15 -28.19
N LEU A 58 -15.06 11.89 -29.31
CA LEU A 58 -13.59 11.83 -29.33
C LEU A 58 -12.93 13.16 -28.96
N GLN A 59 -13.49 14.29 -29.36
CA GLN A 59 -12.98 15.61 -28.97
C GLN A 59 -13.18 15.87 -27.48
N LEU A 60 -14.35 15.53 -26.92
CA LEU A 60 -14.61 15.62 -25.48
C LEU A 60 -13.66 14.73 -24.69
N LEU A 61 -13.48 13.47 -25.10
CA LEU A 61 -12.53 12.55 -24.46
C LEU A 61 -11.08 13.06 -24.55
N ARG A 62 -10.70 13.71 -25.66
CA ARG A 62 -9.37 14.35 -25.76
C ARG A 62 -9.20 15.52 -24.80
N ILE A 63 -10.24 16.34 -24.63
CA ILE A 63 -10.22 17.45 -23.67
C ILE A 63 -10.17 16.91 -22.25
N GLU A 64 -11.00 15.93 -21.90
CA GLU A 64 -10.96 15.28 -20.58
C GLU A 64 -9.60 14.65 -20.31
N LEU A 65 -9.01 13.97 -21.28
CA LEU A 65 -7.67 13.39 -21.15
C LEU A 65 -6.61 14.47 -20.96
N SER A 66 -6.67 15.59 -21.69
CA SER A 66 -5.76 16.73 -21.48
C SER A 66 -5.93 17.37 -20.09
N GLN A 67 -7.16 17.48 -19.58
CA GLN A 67 -7.43 18.03 -18.25
C GLN A 67 -6.92 17.09 -17.15
N LYS A 68 -7.09 15.78 -17.33
CA LYS A 68 -6.54 14.78 -16.41
C LYS A 68 -5.01 14.76 -16.45
N ASN A 69 -4.40 14.90 -17.62
CA ASN A 69 -2.95 15.02 -17.74
C ASN A 69 -2.43 16.28 -17.06
N LEU A 70 -3.06 17.44 -17.26
CA LEU A 70 -2.70 18.68 -16.57
C LEU A 70 -2.84 18.56 -15.05
N ALA A 71 -3.89 17.90 -14.56
CA ALA A 71 -4.06 17.64 -13.14
C ALA A 71 -2.95 16.72 -12.57
N ILE A 72 -2.54 15.71 -13.34
CA ILE A 72 -1.41 14.83 -12.97
C ILE A 72 -0.09 15.62 -12.96
N GLU A 73 0.14 16.48 -13.94
CA GLU A 73 1.34 17.34 -14.01
C GLU A 73 1.40 18.31 -12.83
N ASN A 74 0.28 18.94 -12.47
CA ASN A 74 0.20 19.80 -11.29
C ASN A 74 0.48 19.02 -9.99
N MET A 75 -0.12 17.84 -9.81
CA MET A 75 0.16 17.01 -8.63
C MET A 75 1.62 16.55 -8.56
N LYS A 76 2.24 16.27 -9.73
CA LYS A 76 3.67 15.96 -9.81
C LYS A 76 4.52 17.16 -9.43
N ALA A 77 4.22 18.36 -9.94
CA ALA A 77 4.94 19.58 -9.60
C ALA A 77 4.85 19.90 -8.10
N GLU A 78 3.66 19.81 -7.51
CA GLU A 78 3.46 19.98 -6.05
C GLU A 78 4.24 18.94 -5.23
N SER A 79 4.27 17.69 -5.70
CA SER A 79 5.02 16.61 -5.04
C SER A 79 6.53 16.87 -5.11
N ILE A 80 7.04 17.31 -6.27
CA ILE A 80 8.46 17.66 -6.46
C ILE A 80 8.84 18.83 -5.55
N GLN A 81 8.06 19.91 -5.55
CA GLN A 81 8.31 21.05 -4.67
C GLN A 81 8.32 20.63 -3.19
N ARG A 82 7.42 19.73 -2.79
CA ARG A 82 7.39 19.22 -1.42
C ARG A 82 8.59 18.34 -1.09
N VAL A 83 9.12 17.60 -2.05
CA VAL A 83 10.38 16.85 -1.90
C VAL A 83 11.54 17.82 -1.72
N ASP A 84 11.65 18.85 -2.57
CA ASP A 84 12.72 19.86 -2.48
C ASP A 84 12.70 20.58 -1.12
N GLU A 85 11.52 20.98 -0.63
CA GLU A 85 11.37 21.61 0.69
C GLU A 85 11.76 20.68 1.84
N LEU A 86 11.51 19.38 1.71
CA LEU A 86 11.90 18.39 2.72
C LEU A 86 13.40 18.10 2.67
N GLU A 87 14.00 18.10 1.48
CA GLU A 87 15.44 17.96 1.29
C GLU A 87 16.19 19.16 1.86
N GLU A 88 15.71 20.39 1.65
CA GLU A 88 16.29 21.60 2.25
C GLU A 88 16.22 21.54 3.79
N LYS A 89 15.07 21.20 4.36
CA LYS A 89 14.91 21.03 5.81
C LYS A 89 15.79 19.92 6.38
N LEU A 90 15.99 18.84 5.64
CA LEU A 90 16.88 17.75 6.03
C LEU A 90 18.34 18.25 6.05
N ASN A 91 18.76 18.99 5.02
CA ASN A 91 20.09 19.55 4.94
C ASN A 91 20.38 20.55 6.07
N ASP A 92 19.42 21.41 6.40
CA ASP A 92 19.50 22.33 7.54
C ASP A 92 19.63 21.58 8.87
N ALA A 93 18.82 20.54 9.08
CA ALA A 93 18.90 19.73 10.28
C ALA A 93 20.25 18.98 10.39
N LEU A 94 20.78 18.49 9.27
CA LEU A 94 22.10 17.86 9.21
C LEU A 94 23.21 18.86 9.53
N HIS A 95 23.14 20.09 9.01
CA HIS A 95 24.12 21.12 9.30
C HIS A 95 24.08 21.55 10.77
N GLN A 96 22.90 21.75 11.34
CA GLN A 96 22.73 22.05 12.77
C GLN A 96 23.29 20.91 13.65
N LYS A 97 23.02 19.66 13.28
CA LYS A 97 23.59 18.49 13.96
C LYS A 97 25.12 18.51 13.93
N GLN A 98 25.74 18.80 12.78
CA GLN A 98 27.20 18.88 12.67
C GLN A 98 27.80 20.00 13.53
N ILE A 99 27.16 21.17 13.56
CA ILE A 99 27.60 22.29 14.42
C ILE A 99 27.53 21.91 15.89
N LEU A 100 26.41 21.32 16.32
CA LEU A 100 26.23 20.90 17.71
C LEU A 100 27.23 19.81 18.10
N GLN A 101 27.50 18.86 17.19
CA GLN A 101 28.50 17.82 17.40
C GLN A 101 29.92 18.42 17.55
N ALA A 102 30.34 19.31 16.65
CA ALA A 102 31.63 19.98 16.74
C ALA A 102 31.77 20.83 18.03
N ARG A 103 30.68 21.49 18.45
CA ARG A 103 30.65 22.26 19.70
C ARG A 103 30.79 21.36 20.93
N LEU A 104 30.13 20.20 20.93
CA LEU A 104 30.24 19.22 22.01
C LEU A 104 31.66 18.62 22.07
N GLU A 105 32.22 18.23 20.94
CA GLU A 105 33.58 17.71 20.83
C GLU A 105 34.62 18.73 21.33
N SER A 106 34.46 20.00 20.96
CA SER A 106 35.30 21.10 21.46
C SER A 106 35.16 21.30 22.98
N GLN A 107 33.94 21.26 23.52
CA GLN A 107 33.72 21.39 24.97
C GLN A 107 34.30 20.21 25.76
N LEU A 108 34.17 18.99 25.25
CA LEU A 108 34.76 17.80 25.87
C LEU A 108 36.29 17.89 25.87
N ALA A 109 36.90 18.30 24.75
CA ALA A 109 38.35 18.48 24.67
C ALA A 109 38.87 19.53 25.69
N ILE A 110 38.17 20.66 25.84
CA ILE A 110 38.51 21.69 26.83
C ILE A 110 38.40 21.13 28.26
N GLN A 111 37.30 20.42 28.57
CA GLN A 111 37.11 19.83 29.89
C GLN A 111 38.17 18.77 30.23
N GLU A 112 38.56 17.94 29.26
CA GLU A 112 39.64 16.97 29.42
C GLU A 112 41.00 17.65 29.66
N GLU A 113 41.30 18.73 28.94
CA GLU A 113 42.54 19.48 29.13
C GLU A 113 42.58 20.16 30.50
N ASP A 114 41.48 20.77 30.93
CA ASP A 114 41.36 21.40 32.26
C ASP A 114 41.42 20.37 33.39
N ALA A 115 40.84 19.19 33.20
CA ALA A 115 40.95 18.08 34.15
C ALA A 115 42.41 17.62 34.28
N LYS A 116 43.12 17.46 33.16
CA LYS A 116 44.56 17.11 33.17
C LYS A 116 45.40 18.18 33.87
N LYS A 117 45.20 19.47 33.54
CA LYS A 117 45.90 20.59 34.19
C LYS A 117 45.68 20.60 35.70
N ARG A 118 44.44 20.43 36.16
CA ARG A 118 44.13 20.33 37.59
C ARG A 118 44.80 19.12 38.24
N GLN A 119 44.77 17.96 37.57
CA GLN A 119 45.40 16.76 38.10
C GLN A 119 46.93 16.93 38.23
N ASP A 120 47.57 17.57 37.26
CA ASP A 120 49.01 17.79 37.27
C ASP A 120 49.42 18.85 38.30
N MET A 121 48.61 19.90 38.51
CA MET A 121 48.79 20.84 39.62
C MET A 121 48.72 20.13 40.97
N ILE A 122 47.68 19.31 41.21
CA ILE A 122 47.53 18.57 42.47
C ILE A 122 48.71 17.62 42.68
N LYS A 123 49.17 16.92 41.64
CA LYS A 123 50.37 16.07 41.73
C LYS A 123 51.60 16.88 42.11
N HIS A 124 51.79 18.06 41.53
CA HIS A 124 52.94 18.91 41.83
C HIS A 124 52.90 19.42 43.27
N GLU A 125 51.75 19.94 43.72
CA GLU A 125 51.54 20.39 45.10
C GLU A 125 51.76 19.24 46.10
N LEU A 126 51.26 18.04 45.80
CA LEU A 126 51.44 16.86 46.66
C LEU A 126 52.91 16.43 46.73
N LEU A 127 53.65 16.51 45.63
CA LEU A 127 55.10 16.27 45.61
C LEU A 127 55.86 17.31 46.44
N GLU A 128 55.51 18.59 46.34
CA GLU A 128 56.13 19.66 47.11
C GLU A 128 55.87 19.50 48.61
N VAL A 129 54.62 19.24 49.00
CA VAL A 129 54.24 18.96 50.38
C VAL A 129 54.99 17.73 50.91
N ARG A 130 55.11 16.66 50.12
CA ARG A 130 55.84 15.46 50.51
C ARG A 130 57.33 15.73 50.70
N GLN A 131 57.96 16.50 49.82
CA GLN A 131 59.35 16.91 49.99
C GLN A 131 59.53 17.77 51.25
N ARG A 132 58.60 18.69 51.51
CA ARG A 132 58.64 19.53 52.71
C ARG A 132 58.48 18.71 53.99
N GLN A 133 57.56 17.74 53.99
CA GLN A 133 57.37 16.81 55.09
C GLN A 133 58.65 16.01 55.36
N GLN A 134 59.29 15.46 54.31
CA GLN A 134 60.53 14.70 54.46
C GLN A 134 61.68 15.56 55.02
N GLN A 135 61.79 16.82 54.60
CA GLN A 135 62.75 17.76 55.17
C GLN A 135 62.48 18.01 56.67
N LEU A 136 61.23 18.25 57.04
CA LEU A 136 60.84 18.48 58.44
C LEU A 136 61.09 17.25 59.32
N GLU A 137 60.77 16.05 58.84
CA GLU A 137 61.03 14.79 59.54
C GLU A 137 62.53 14.58 59.75
N SER A 138 63.35 14.84 58.72
CA SER A 138 64.81 14.76 58.85
C SER A 138 65.38 15.77 59.85
N ALA A 139 64.83 16.99 59.89
CA ALA A 139 65.23 18.02 60.84
C ALA A 139 64.81 17.64 62.27
N ASN A 140 63.60 17.12 62.45
CA ASN A 140 63.09 16.68 63.74
C ASN A 140 63.92 15.51 64.30
N ASN A 141 64.27 14.53 63.46
CA ASN A 141 65.17 13.44 63.86
C ASN A 141 66.53 13.95 64.34
N ARG A 142 67.15 14.89 63.60
CA ARG A 142 68.41 15.52 64.02
C ARG A 142 68.27 16.31 65.32
N LEU A 143 67.16 17.01 65.53
CA LEU A 143 66.89 17.73 66.77
C LEU A 143 66.67 16.79 67.95
N ARG A 144 65.98 15.65 67.74
CA ARG A 144 65.80 14.61 68.76
C ARG A 144 67.12 13.95 69.15
N GLU A 145 68.00 13.66 68.19
CA GLU A 145 69.35 13.17 68.47
C GLU A 145 70.14 14.18 69.30
N LYS A 146 70.18 15.45 68.87
CA LYS A 146 70.85 16.52 69.62
C LYS A 146 70.29 16.69 71.04
N ALA A 147 68.97 16.66 71.20
CA ALA A 147 68.33 16.72 72.53
C ALA A 147 68.67 15.49 73.37
N GLY A 148 68.72 14.30 72.75
CA GLY A 148 69.17 13.06 73.38
C GLY A 148 70.62 13.13 73.87
N ASP A 149 71.50 13.73 73.08
CA ASP A 149 72.91 13.90 73.42
C ASP A 149 73.10 14.93 74.55
N VAL A 150 72.32 16.02 74.55
CA VAL A 150 72.28 16.98 75.67
C VAL A 150 71.74 16.33 76.95
N MET A 151 70.69 15.50 76.86
CA MET A 151 70.17 14.79 78.03
C MET A 151 71.18 13.79 78.58
N LYS A 152 71.94 13.10 77.73
CA LYS A 152 73.01 12.19 78.17
C LYS A 152 74.18 12.96 78.79
N SER A 153 74.54 14.11 78.24
CA SER A 153 75.63 14.93 78.76
C SER A 153 75.30 15.56 80.12
N LEU A 154 74.02 15.74 80.44
CA LEU A 154 73.54 16.25 81.73
C LEU A 154 73.25 15.18 82.81
N LYS A 155 73.61 13.92 82.60
CA LYS A 155 73.51 12.88 83.66
C LYS A 155 74.69 12.96 84.63
N ASP A 156 74.39 12.87 85.93
CA ASP A 156 75.30 12.92 87.08
C ASP A 156 76.07 14.24 87.22
N LEU A 157 75.38 15.25 87.76
CA LEU A 157 75.87 16.62 87.95
C LEU A 157 76.44 16.88 89.37
N ASN A 158 76.76 15.82 90.11
CA ASN A 158 77.32 15.96 91.46
C ASN A 158 78.74 16.53 91.38
N LEU A 159 78.96 17.67 92.02
CA LEU A 159 80.24 18.36 92.07
C LEU A 159 80.85 18.29 93.47
N SER A 160 82.18 18.15 93.55
CA SER A 160 82.93 18.35 94.78
C SER A 160 83.16 19.84 95.04
N GLU A 161 83.36 20.23 96.29
CA GLU A 161 83.62 21.62 96.69
C GLU A 161 84.86 22.20 96.01
N GLU A 162 85.94 21.41 95.87
CA GLU A 162 87.18 21.83 95.20
C GLU A 162 86.94 22.18 93.72
N LYS A 163 86.23 21.32 93.00
CA LYS A 163 85.95 21.48 91.57
C LYS A 163 84.95 22.60 91.29
N PHE A 164 84.11 22.95 92.25
CA PHE A 164 83.18 24.07 92.15
C PHE A 164 83.91 25.41 92.15
N TYR A 165 84.89 25.59 93.03
CA TYR A 165 85.66 26.84 93.08
C TYR A 165 86.55 27.03 91.84
N GLU A 166 87.07 25.95 91.27
CA GLU A 166 87.81 25.98 90.00
C GLU A 166 86.92 26.44 88.83
N LEU A 167 85.71 25.87 88.69
CA LEU A 167 84.79 26.18 87.60
C LEU A 167 84.08 27.54 87.75
N ARG A 168 83.86 28.01 88.97
CA ARG A 168 83.28 29.35 89.23
C ARG A 168 84.21 30.49 88.84
N GLY A 169 85.53 30.24 88.76
CA GLY A 169 86.53 31.22 88.34
C GLY A 169 86.64 31.42 86.83
N MET A 170 86.05 30.54 86.02
CA MET A 170 86.04 30.61 84.56
C MET A 170 84.85 31.44 84.04
N LYS A 171 84.97 32.03 82.85
CA LYS A 171 83.88 32.82 82.24
C LYS A 171 82.77 31.91 81.69
N GLU A 172 81.53 32.37 81.70
CA GLU A 172 80.35 31.58 81.27
C GLU A 172 80.47 31.06 79.82
N ASP A 173 81.20 31.76 78.94
CA ASP A 173 81.44 31.37 77.54
C ASP A 173 82.47 30.23 77.38
N GLU A 174 83.28 29.96 78.40
CA GLU A 174 84.31 28.92 78.42
C GLU A 174 83.84 27.64 79.14
N LEU A 175 82.67 27.69 79.80
CA LEU A 175 82.08 26.52 80.46
C LEU A 175 81.29 25.66 79.48
N SER A 176 81.51 24.35 79.57
CA SER A 176 80.60 23.37 78.97
C SER A 176 79.20 23.50 79.61
N LEU A 177 78.14 23.30 78.82
CA LEU A 177 76.75 23.32 79.31
C LEU A 177 76.54 22.40 80.53
N ARG A 178 77.23 21.26 80.57
CA ARG A 178 77.21 20.35 81.72
C ARG A 178 77.78 21.00 82.97
N ASP A 179 78.93 21.64 82.84
CA ASP A 179 79.65 22.27 83.95
C ASP A 179 78.92 23.52 84.44
N TYR A 180 78.32 24.29 83.53
CA TYR A 180 77.47 25.44 83.88
C TYR A 180 76.27 25.03 84.72
N VAL A 181 75.53 24.00 84.26
CA VAL A 181 74.35 23.50 84.98
C VAL A 181 74.76 22.90 86.33
N ALA A 182 75.89 22.20 86.39
CA ALA A 182 76.36 21.59 87.63
C ALA A 182 76.83 22.62 88.68
N VAL A 183 77.49 23.70 88.26
CA VAL A 183 77.85 24.84 89.13
C VAL A 183 76.60 25.52 89.69
N ARG A 184 75.61 25.82 88.85
CA ARG A 184 74.34 26.43 89.29
C ARG A 184 73.55 25.52 90.24
N LEU A 185 73.51 24.23 89.95
CA LEU A 185 72.85 23.24 90.81
C LEU A 185 73.53 23.16 92.17
N PHE A 186 74.87 23.20 92.22
CA PHE A 186 75.66 23.21 93.44
C PHE A 186 75.47 24.50 94.28
N GLU A 187 75.44 25.68 93.64
CA GLU A 187 75.16 26.97 94.32
C GLU A 187 73.82 26.97 95.06
N GLN A 188 72.81 26.30 94.50
CA GLN A 188 71.47 26.25 95.07
C GLN A 188 71.31 25.13 96.11
N THR A 189 71.95 23.98 95.90
CA THR A 189 71.80 22.82 96.80
C THR A 189 72.66 22.88 98.05
N LYS A 190 73.85 23.47 98.01
CA LYS A 190 74.73 23.59 99.19
C LYS A 190 74.18 24.41 100.36
N PRO A 191 73.61 25.62 100.17
CA PRO A 191 73.06 26.39 101.29
C PRO A 191 71.89 25.64 101.96
N LEU A 192 71.04 24.99 101.15
CA LEU A 192 69.93 24.17 101.66
C LEU A 192 70.43 22.94 102.42
N GLN A 193 71.48 22.25 101.94
CA GLN A 193 72.11 21.16 102.68
C GLN A 193 72.68 21.63 104.03
N THR A 194 73.35 22.80 104.04
CA THR A 194 73.91 23.37 105.26
C THR A 194 72.82 23.81 106.24
N GLU A 195 71.71 24.39 105.75
CA GLU A 195 70.56 24.75 106.57
C GLU A 195 69.88 23.51 107.17
N ILE A 196 69.70 22.43 106.38
CA ILE A 196 69.17 21.16 106.88
C ILE A 196 70.07 20.59 107.98
N ASP A 197 71.39 20.61 107.81
CA ASP A 197 72.32 20.10 108.82
C ASP A 197 72.32 20.96 110.09
N GLN A 198 72.22 22.29 109.96
CA GLN A 198 72.08 23.20 111.10
C GLN A 198 70.75 22.98 111.85
N LEU A 199 69.63 22.81 111.13
CA LEU A 199 68.33 22.51 111.73
C LEU A 199 68.33 21.15 112.42
N ARG A 200 68.98 20.14 111.84
CA ARG A 200 69.17 18.82 112.48
C ARG A 200 69.96 18.93 113.78
N MET A 201 71.06 19.69 113.78
CA MET A 201 71.85 19.92 115.00
C MET A 201 71.06 20.68 116.06
N ARG A 202 70.29 21.71 115.66
CA ARG A 202 69.44 22.48 116.58
C ARG A 202 68.32 21.64 117.19
N ASN A 203 67.66 20.80 116.41
CA ASN A 203 66.65 19.86 116.93
C ASN A 203 67.25 18.90 117.95
N LYS A 204 68.46 18.39 117.69
CA LYS A 204 69.15 17.52 118.64
C LYS A 204 69.46 18.23 119.96
N SER A 205 69.95 19.46 119.92
CA SER A 205 70.20 20.25 121.13
C SER A 205 68.93 20.60 121.91
N LEU A 206 67.81 20.84 121.22
CA LEU A 206 66.52 21.09 121.87
C LEU A 206 65.95 19.82 122.54
N ASP A 207 66.05 18.66 121.87
CA ASP A 207 65.65 17.36 122.42
C ASP A 207 66.49 16.99 123.67
N ASP A 208 67.80 17.25 123.64
CA ASP A 208 68.67 17.07 124.82
C ASP A 208 68.29 18.04 125.96
N GLY A 209 67.91 19.28 125.63
CA GLY A 209 67.43 20.27 126.60
C GLY A 209 66.08 19.91 127.24
N GLU A 210 65.13 19.41 126.44
CA GLU A 210 63.83 18.94 126.91
C GLU A 210 63.99 17.77 127.89
N LYS A 211 64.86 16.80 127.56
CA LYS A 211 65.18 15.67 128.45
C LYS A 211 65.81 16.12 129.77
N SER A 212 66.67 17.14 129.74
CA SER A 212 67.28 17.71 130.95
C SER A 212 66.24 18.43 131.83
N CYS A 213 65.37 19.23 131.22
CA CYS A 213 64.32 19.95 131.92
C CYS A 213 63.26 18.99 132.51
N SER A 214 62.91 17.93 131.77
CA SER A 214 62.03 16.88 132.27
C SER A 214 62.60 16.15 133.49
N LYS A 215 63.93 15.92 133.54
CA LYS A 215 64.58 15.35 134.74
C LYS A 215 64.52 16.30 135.92
N GLN A 216 64.87 17.57 135.72
CA GLN A 216 64.82 18.60 136.77
C GLN A 216 63.40 18.77 137.35
N MET A 217 62.37 18.65 136.51
CA MET A 217 60.97 18.70 136.96
C MET A 217 60.63 17.51 137.88
N ILE A 218 61.13 16.31 137.58
CA ILE A 218 60.93 15.12 138.42
C ILE A 218 61.65 15.30 139.76
N ASP A 219 62.91 15.74 139.74
CA ASP A 219 63.70 15.97 140.95
C ASP A 219 63.04 17.01 141.88
N LEU A 220 62.49 18.10 141.31
CA LEU A 220 61.77 19.12 142.07
C LEU A 220 60.43 18.62 142.64
N GLN A 221 59.75 17.70 141.94
CA GLN A 221 58.53 17.08 142.47
C GLN A 221 58.83 16.17 143.67
N GLU A 222 59.95 15.45 143.65
CA GLU A 222 60.41 14.64 144.79
C GLU A 222 60.80 15.53 145.98
N GLN A 223 61.58 16.60 145.77
CA GLN A 223 61.93 17.55 146.82
C GLN A 223 60.72 18.23 147.46
N LEU A 224 59.71 18.59 146.66
CA LEU A 224 58.45 19.17 147.17
C LEU A 224 57.67 18.16 148.05
N ALA A 225 57.71 16.87 147.70
CA ALA A 225 57.08 15.83 148.49
C ALA A 225 57.79 15.63 149.84
N GLU A 226 59.12 15.66 149.86
CA GLU A 226 59.93 15.58 151.08
C GLU A 226 59.69 16.79 152.01
N GLU A 227 59.68 18.01 151.47
CA GLU A 227 59.39 19.24 152.23
C GLU A 227 57.99 19.21 152.86
N ARG A 228 56.98 18.69 152.14
CA ARG A 228 55.62 18.51 152.70
C ARG A 228 55.60 17.55 153.87
N GLN A 229 56.39 16.48 153.82
CA GLN A 229 56.54 15.54 154.93
C GLN A 229 57.21 16.20 156.14
N GLN A 230 58.35 16.87 155.93
CA GLN A 230 59.10 17.55 156.99
C GLN A 230 58.30 18.66 157.68
N HIS A 231 57.54 19.45 156.90
CA HIS A 231 56.66 20.47 157.45
C HIS A 231 55.54 19.89 158.32
N GLY A 232 55.02 18.70 157.97
CA GLY A 232 54.09 17.95 158.81
C GLY A 232 54.67 17.60 160.17
N GLU A 233 55.93 17.13 160.20
CA GLU A 233 56.65 16.76 161.43
C GLU A 233 56.97 17.97 162.32
N LEU A 234 57.40 19.10 161.73
CA LEU A 234 57.69 20.33 162.49
C LEU A 234 56.45 20.91 163.18
N ARG A 235 55.27 20.81 162.54
CA ARG A 235 54.01 21.30 163.12
C ARG A 235 53.65 20.59 164.42
N VAL A 236 53.92 19.28 164.51
CA VAL A 236 53.73 18.48 165.74
C VAL A 236 54.71 18.92 166.83
N LYS A 237 55.97 19.21 166.47
CA LYS A 237 57.00 19.68 167.42
C LYS A 237 56.67 21.06 168.01
N PHE A 238 56.22 22.00 167.18
CA PHE A 238 55.87 23.37 167.62
C PHE A 238 54.74 23.39 168.67
N GLN A 239 53.77 22.49 168.52
CA GLN A 239 52.64 22.37 169.45
C GLN A 239 53.07 21.88 170.83
N LYS A 240 54.13 21.07 170.90
CA LYS A 240 54.71 20.54 172.15
C LYS A 240 55.48 21.62 172.92
N ILE A 241 56.34 22.37 172.24
CA ILE A 241 57.16 23.44 172.86
C ILE A 241 56.30 24.60 173.37
N SER A 242 55.18 24.91 172.73
CA SER A 242 54.27 25.97 173.19
C SER A 242 53.65 25.69 174.56
N LEU A 243 53.51 24.42 174.97
CA LEU A 243 53.00 24.04 176.30
C LEU A 243 54.07 24.21 177.37
N GLU A 244 55.33 23.87 177.07
CA GLU A 244 56.47 24.00 178.00
C GLU A 244 56.79 25.49 178.31
N LEU A 245 56.62 26.37 177.33
CA LEU A 245 56.86 27.81 177.49
C LEU A 245 55.83 28.49 178.42
N ALA A 246 54.64 27.89 178.61
CA ALA A 246 53.64 28.39 179.54
C ALA A 246 54.02 28.14 181.02
N GLU A 247 54.70 27.03 181.33
CA GLU A 247 55.12 26.68 182.70
C GLU A 247 56.27 27.57 183.19
N ILE A 248 57.27 27.82 182.33
CA ILE A 248 58.46 28.60 182.68
C ILE A 248 58.12 30.08 182.92
N LYS A 249 57.08 30.61 182.24
CA LYS A 249 56.60 31.99 182.45
C LYS A 249 55.98 32.24 183.84
N SER A 250 55.65 31.20 184.61
CA SER A 250 55.10 31.35 185.97
C SER A 250 56.17 31.53 187.06
N LEU A 251 57.42 31.17 186.79
CA LEU A 251 58.47 31.02 187.82
C LEU A 251 59.43 32.22 187.97
N VAL A 252 59.35 33.25 187.12
CA VAL A 252 60.41 34.29 187.02
C VAL A 252 59.99 35.66 187.58
N LYS A 253 59.04 35.72 188.54
CA LYS A 253 58.48 36.99 189.07
C LYS A 253 58.86 37.39 190.52
N THR A 254 59.93 36.85 191.10
CA THR A 254 60.53 37.28 192.40
C THR A 254 62.03 36.93 192.37
N ASP A 255 63.05 37.80 192.51
CA ASP A 255 63.21 38.96 193.39
C ASP A 255 64.31 39.95 192.91
N ASN A 256 64.29 41.13 193.53
CA ASN A 256 65.15 42.31 193.32
C ASN A 256 66.64 42.14 193.71
N TYR A 257 67.55 42.80 192.96
CA TYR A 257 69.00 42.82 193.27
C TYR A 257 69.65 44.21 193.07
N LYS A 258 69.21 45.21 193.85
CA LYS A 258 69.65 46.61 193.69
C LYS A 258 71.00 46.98 194.36
N VAL A 259 71.78 46.01 194.85
CA VAL A 259 73.03 46.30 195.59
C VAL A 259 74.31 45.66 194.99
N GLU A 260 74.24 44.68 194.07
CA GLU A 260 75.42 44.14 193.33
C GLU A 260 75.72 44.85 191.99
N ASN A 261 74.91 45.82 191.60
CA ASN A 261 74.79 46.22 190.20
C ASN A 261 75.78 47.29 189.72
N TYR A 262 76.82 47.68 190.49
CA TYR A 262 77.79 48.67 189.99
C TYR A 262 78.78 48.03 189.01
N ASP A 263 79.34 46.86 189.34
CA ASP A 263 80.20 46.11 188.41
C ASP A 263 79.42 45.54 187.24
N ARG A 264 78.14 45.19 187.44
CA ARG A 264 77.23 44.81 186.35
C ARG A 264 76.92 45.97 185.41
N VAL A 265 76.77 47.20 185.89
CA VAL A 265 76.58 48.39 185.04
C VAL A 265 77.84 48.70 184.22
N LYS A 266 79.03 48.48 184.77
CA LYS A 266 80.29 48.64 184.01
C LYS A 266 80.46 47.55 182.95
N ILE A 267 80.23 46.29 183.28
CA ILE A 267 80.22 45.19 182.30
C ILE A 267 79.11 45.41 181.26
N GLN A 268 77.94 45.93 181.66
CA GLN A 268 76.88 46.29 180.73
C GLN A 268 77.29 47.43 179.81
N ARG A 269 77.99 48.45 180.29
CA ARG A 269 78.54 49.50 179.42
C ARG A 269 79.53 48.90 178.42
N ASP A 270 80.47 48.08 178.86
CA ASP A 270 81.47 47.47 177.97
C ASP A 270 80.82 46.50 176.98
N ASN A 271 79.80 45.75 177.40
CA ASN A 271 78.97 44.95 176.51
C ASN A 271 78.17 45.82 175.54
N PHE A 272 77.60 46.95 175.98
CA PHE A 272 76.89 47.88 175.09
C PHE A 272 77.82 48.54 174.09
N GLU A 273 79.09 48.77 174.45
CA GLU A 273 80.10 49.29 173.54
C GLU A 273 80.54 48.23 172.52
N SER A 274 80.64 46.96 172.94
CA SER A 274 80.82 45.82 172.03
C SER A 274 79.62 45.61 171.11
N ASP A 275 78.41 45.65 171.66
CA ASP A 275 77.15 45.55 170.91
C ASP A 275 77.01 46.73 169.95
N GLN A 276 77.43 47.94 170.35
CA GLN A 276 77.45 49.10 169.46
C GLN A 276 78.42 48.87 168.30
N LEU A 277 79.61 48.34 168.55
CA LEU A 277 80.57 48.01 167.50
C LEU A 277 80.05 46.92 166.56
N ASP A 278 79.41 45.87 167.09
CA ASP A 278 78.86 44.77 166.30
C ASP A 278 77.62 45.19 165.50
N VAL A 279 76.73 46.01 166.09
CA VAL A 279 75.61 46.64 165.37
C VAL A 279 76.12 47.59 164.30
N THR A 280 77.19 48.34 164.56
CA THR A 280 77.80 49.23 163.55
C THR A 280 78.42 48.40 162.40
N ARG A 281 79.06 47.27 162.69
CA ARG A 281 79.54 46.34 161.66
C ARG A 281 78.38 45.74 160.86
N GLN A 282 77.32 45.30 161.51
CA GLN A 282 76.12 44.77 160.85
C GLN A 282 75.44 45.84 159.98
N LEU A 283 75.36 47.08 160.46
CA LEU A 283 74.84 48.22 159.72
C LEU A 283 75.68 48.47 158.46
N ASN A 284 77.00 48.48 158.57
CA ASN A 284 77.89 48.66 157.41
C ASN A 284 77.73 47.52 156.38
N VAL A 285 77.56 46.27 156.83
CA VAL A 285 77.30 45.12 155.93
C VAL A 285 75.93 45.26 155.25
N LEU A 286 74.90 45.68 155.99
CA LEU A 286 73.57 45.91 155.44
C LEU A 286 73.53 47.11 154.49
N GLU A 287 74.27 48.18 154.77
CA GLU A 287 74.43 49.32 153.87
C GLU A 287 75.13 48.92 152.58
N ALA A 288 76.19 48.10 152.66
CA ALA A 288 76.86 47.55 151.48
C ALA A 288 75.91 46.65 150.65
N ALA A 289 75.13 45.79 151.31
CA ALA A 289 74.12 44.95 150.65
C ALA A 289 73.00 45.80 150.03
N HIS A 290 72.54 46.84 150.71
CA HIS A 290 71.53 47.77 150.19
C HIS A 290 72.05 48.54 148.97
N GLN A 291 73.30 49.02 149.00
CA GLN A 291 73.92 49.64 147.83
C GLN A 291 74.04 48.67 146.65
N ASN A 292 74.36 47.40 146.89
CA ASN A 292 74.39 46.39 145.82
C ASN A 292 72.99 46.14 145.23
N LEU A 293 71.97 45.96 146.07
CA LEU A 293 70.58 45.80 145.63
C LEU A 293 70.05 47.01 144.86
N LEU A 294 70.46 48.23 145.25
CA LEU A 294 70.13 49.45 144.50
C LEU A 294 70.74 49.46 143.10
N ARG A 295 72.00 49.01 142.96
CA ARG A 295 72.65 48.87 141.65
C ARG A 295 71.97 47.81 140.80
N GLU A 296 71.66 46.64 141.35
CA GLU A 296 70.93 45.57 140.65
C GLU A 296 69.54 46.04 140.20
N ARG A 297 68.80 46.76 141.07
CA ARG A 297 67.51 47.38 140.68
C ARG A 297 67.70 48.34 139.51
N ASP A 298 68.73 49.20 139.54
CA ASP A 298 68.98 50.16 138.47
C ASP A 298 69.43 49.50 137.17
N GLU A 299 70.14 48.39 137.24
CA GLU A 299 70.50 47.56 136.08
C GLU A 299 69.26 46.88 135.50
N LEU A 300 68.44 46.21 136.32
CA LEU A 300 67.18 45.62 135.91
C LEU A 300 66.20 46.65 135.33
N GLN A 301 66.17 47.87 135.89
CA GLN A 301 65.33 48.95 135.37
C GLN A 301 65.82 49.44 134.00
N ARG A 302 67.15 49.48 133.79
CA ARG A 302 67.72 49.74 132.46
C ARG A 302 67.38 48.63 131.48
N GLU A 303 67.52 47.35 131.86
CA GLU A 303 67.13 46.20 131.03
C GLU A 303 65.63 46.16 130.71
N LEU A 304 64.78 46.49 131.68
CA LEU A 304 63.33 46.63 131.46
C LEU A 304 63.04 47.75 130.44
N SER A 305 63.80 48.84 130.47
CA SER A 305 63.62 49.94 129.51
C SER A 305 64.06 49.55 128.10
N THR A 306 65.18 48.82 127.95
CA THR A 306 65.66 48.35 126.64
C THR A 306 64.75 47.28 126.05
N THR A 307 64.26 46.35 126.86
CA THR A 307 63.27 45.34 126.43
C THR A 307 61.92 45.94 126.08
N ARG A 308 61.47 47.00 126.77
CA ARG A 308 60.27 47.75 126.36
C ARG A 308 60.45 48.44 125.01
N GLN A 309 61.62 49.02 124.75
CA GLN A 309 61.93 49.62 123.45
C GLN A 309 61.98 48.57 122.34
N SER A 310 62.62 47.41 122.57
CA SER A 310 62.65 46.33 121.58
C SER A 310 61.26 45.75 121.30
N LEU A 311 60.42 45.58 122.34
CA LEU A 311 59.02 45.18 122.18
C LEU A 311 58.23 46.19 121.33
N ALA A 312 58.46 47.49 121.52
CA ALA A 312 57.78 48.52 120.74
C ALA A 312 58.15 48.45 119.25
N LEU A 313 59.43 48.25 118.93
CA LEU A 313 59.89 48.07 117.55
C LEU A 313 59.30 46.80 116.91
N ILE A 314 59.31 45.68 117.62
CA ILE A 314 58.73 44.42 117.11
C ILE A 314 57.22 44.56 116.87
N LYS A 315 56.50 45.31 117.71
CA LYS A 315 55.08 45.61 117.46
C LYS A 315 54.88 46.42 116.19
N GLN A 316 55.73 47.42 115.95
CA GLN A 316 55.68 48.21 114.73
C GLN A 316 55.96 47.35 113.49
N ASP A 317 56.96 46.46 113.55
CA ASP A 317 57.26 45.52 112.47
C ASP A 317 56.11 44.53 112.23
N LYS A 318 55.50 44.01 113.30
CA LYS A 318 54.33 43.15 113.20
C LYS A 318 53.17 43.87 112.51
N ASP A 319 52.90 45.12 112.87
CA ASP A 319 51.81 45.91 112.27
C ASP A 319 52.09 46.21 110.80
N TYR A 320 53.35 46.52 110.46
CA TYR A 320 53.78 46.72 109.06
C TYR A 320 53.60 45.45 108.24
N LEU A 321 54.11 44.31 108.72
CA LEU A 321 53.98 43.02 108.04
C LEU A 321 52.52 42.59 107.93
N SER A 322 51.71 42.84 108.95
CA SER A 322 50.27 42.52 108.92
C SER A 322 49.53 43.33 107.85
N ARG A 323 49.86 44.62 107.69
CA ARG A 323 49.33 45.44 106.59
C ARG A 323 49.79 44.92 105.24
N GLN A 324 51.07 44.57 105.11
CA GLN A 324 51.61 44.04 103.85
C GLN A 324 50.95 42.70 103.47
N ILE A 325 50.70 41.81 104.44
CA ILE A 325 49.97 40.56 104.23
C ILE A 325 48.53 40.84 103.78
N CYS A 326 47.85 41.81 104.40
CA CYS A 326 46.49 42.20 104.00
C CYS A 326 46.46 42.74 102.57
N ASP A 327 47.40 43.61 102.20
CA ASP A 327 47.49 44.16 100.84
C ASP A 327 47.78 43.08 99.79
N VAL A 328 48.67 42.13 100.10
CA VAL A 328 48.97 41.00 99.21
C VAL A 328 47.77 40.05 99.11
N SER A 329 47.08 39.78 100.22
CA SER A 329 45.87 38.94 100.24
C SER A 329 44.75 39.56 99.40
N ASN A 330 44.51 40.87 99.52
CA ASN A 330 43.53 41.59 98.72
C ASN A 330 43.90 41.58 97.22
N LYS A 331 45.19 41.73 96.90
CA LYS A 331 45.68 41.60 95.52
C LYS A 331 45.47 40.18 94.98
N SER A 332 45.74 39.14 95.77
CA SER A 332 45.50 37.74 95.38
C SER A 332 44.03 37.50 95.08
N SER A 333 43.15 37.89 96.00
CA SER A 333 41.70 37.76 95.84
C SER A 333 41.19 38.50 94.58
N TYR A 334 41.65 39.72 94.34
CA TYR A 334 41.28 40.46 93.12
C TYR A 334 41.79 39.77 91.84
N THR A 335 43.01 39.22 91.86
CA THR A 335 43.52 38.47 90.71
C THR A 335 42.79 37.15 90.48
N GLU A 336 42.35 36.48 91.54
CA GLU A 336 41.53 35.27 91.48
C GLU A 336 40.15 35.56 90.89
N GLU A 337 39.46 36.61 91.36
CA GLU A 337 38.17 37.04 90.80
C GLU A 337 38.28 37.40 89.32
N LYS A 338 39.34 38.12 88.94
CA LYS A 338 39.61 38.47 87.55
C LYS A 338 39.88 37.22 86.69
N LEU A 339 40.61 36.24 87.23
CA LEU A 339 40.87 34.97 86.55
C LEU A 339 39.60 34.13 86.38
N GLU A 340 38.74 34.09 87.39
CA GLU A 340 37.42 33.45 87.28
C GLU A 340 36.56 34.13 86.21
N GLN A 341 36.53 35.46 86.18
CA GLN A 341 35.80 36.21 85.17
C GLN A 341 36.31 35.91 83.76
N LEU A 342 37.64 35.89 83.58
CA LEU A 342 38.26 35.55 82.29
C LEU A 342 37.94 34.10 81.88
N ASN A 343 37.94 33.17 82.83
CA ASN A 343 37.57 31.77 82.56
C ASN A 343 36.10 31.63 82.15
N ARG A 344 35.17 32.37 82.78
CA ARG A 344 33.76 32.39 82.35
C ARG A 344 33.62 32.93 80.92
N GLN A 345 34.29 34.04 80.61
CA GLN A 345 34.32 34.59 79.25
C GLN A 345 34.91 33.62 78.23
N LEU A 346 35.96 32.87 78.60
CA LEU A 346 36.55 31.85 77.75
C LEU A 346 35.56 30.70 77.48
N GLU A 347 34.84 30.23 78.50
CA GLU A 347 33.85 29.17 78.33
C GLU A 347 32.64 29.63 77.52
N ASP A 348 32.15 30.85 77.73
CA ASP A 348 31.09 31.43 76.91
C ASP A 348 31.52 31.57 75.44
N ALA A 349 32.77 31.98 75.19
CA ALA A 349 33.33 32.04 73.84
C ALA A 349 33.47 30.64 73.19
N LYS A 350 33.87 29.62 73.96
CA LYS A 350 33.91 28.22 73.48
C LYS A 350 32.52 27.72 73.11
N ARG A 351 31.51 27.96 73.96
CA ARG A 351 30.11 27.59 73.69
C ARG A 351 29.58 28.30 72.44
N ALA A 352 29.79 29.61 72.32
CA ALA A 352 29.37 30.36 71.14
C ALA A 352 30.03 29.83 69.85
N ARG A 353 31.30 29.44 69.92
CA ARG A 353 32.00 28.80 68.79
C ARG A 353 31.41 27.44 68.44
N GLU A 354 31.09 26.61 69.43
CA GLU A 354 30.46 25.29 69.23
C GLU A 354 29.06 25.45 68.60
N GLU A 355 28.23 26.36 69.12
CA GLU A 355 26.92 26.64 68.54
C GLU A 355 26.99 27.13 67.08
N MET A 356 27.98 27.96 66.74
CA MET A 356 28.19 28.40 65.37
C MET A 356 28.67 27.27 64.46
N TYR A 357 29.51 26.38 64.98
CA TYR A 357 29.97 25.20 64.25
C TYR A 357 28.80 24.22 64.00
N ASP A 358 27.95 23.99 64.99
CA ASP A 358 26.76 23.15 64.84
C ASP A 358 25.78 23.73 63.81
N LYS A 359 25.55 25.05 63.83
CA LYS A 359 24.74 25.76 62.81
C LYS A 359 25.35 25.63 61.41
N TYR A 360 26.67 25.72 61.30
CA TYR A 360 27.36 25.54 60.02
C TYR A 360 27.24 24.09 59.51
N VAL A 361 27.46 23.09 60.37
CA VAL A 361 27.37 21.68 60.00
C VAL A 361 25.93 21.33 59.59
N THR A 362 24.94 21.74 60.38
CA THR A 362 23.52 21.52 60.06
C THR A 362 23.14 22.16 58.72
N SER A 363 23.49 23.43 58.50
CA SER A 363 23.22 24.11 57.22
C SER A 363 23.94 23.44 56.04
N ARG A 364 25.21 23.04 56.21
CA ARG A 364 25.96 22.31 55.17
C ARG A 364 25.29 20.98 54.83
N ASP A 365 24.84 20.24 55.84
CA ASP A 365 24.21 18.93 55.67
C ASP A 365 22.81 19.07 55.07
N GLU A 366 22.07 20.12 55.42
CA GLU A 366 20.80 20.49 54.76
C GLU A 366 21.00 20.78 53.28
N TYR A 367 21.94 21.66 52.92
CA TYR A 367 22.23 21.96 51.52
C TYR A 367 22.68 20.71 50.76
N LYS A 368 23.57 19.91 51.34
CA LYS A 368 24.00 18.64 50.75
C LYS A 368 22.80 17.73 50.48
N ARG A 369 21.90 17.58 51.46
CA ARG A 369 20.69 16.76 51.33
C ARG A 369 19.73 17.31 50.28
N GLU A 370 19.55 18.62 50.19
CA GLU A 370 18.74 19.26 49.15
C GLU A 370 19.31 19.02 47.75
N TYR A 371 20.63 19.15 47.58
CA TYR A 371 21.27 18.86 46.30
C TYR A 371 21.17 17.38 45.93
N GLU A 372 21.39 16.46 46.88
CA GLU A 372 21.22 15.02 46.67
C GLU A 372 19.77 14.68 46.32
N ASN A 373 18.78 15.26 47.01
CA ASN A 373 17.37 15.07 46.71
C ASN A 373 16.99 15.61 45.32
N LYS A 374 17.43 16.82 44.97
CA LYS A 374 17.19 17.39 43.63
C LYS A 374 17.81 16.54 42.54
N LEU A 375 19.04 16.08 42.73
CA LEU A 375 19.72 15.20 41.79
C LEU A 375 18.97 13.86 41.66
N GLN A 376 18.51 13.29 42.77
CA GLN A 376 17.73 12.06 42.78
C GLN A 376 16.39 12.24 42.06
N GLU A 377 15.68 13.34 42.32
CA GLU A 377 14.42 13.68 41.63
C GLU A 377 14.64 13.91 40.13
N GLU A 378 15.71 14.58 39.71
CA GLU A 378 16.05 14.76 38.30
C GLU A 378 16.37 13.41 37.62
N LEU A 379 17.15 12.55 38.26
CA LEU A 379 17.44 11.21 37.76
C LEU A 379 16.18 10.36 37.64
N ASP A 380 15.30 10.40 38.63
CA ASP A 380 14.04 9.66 38.61
C ASP A 380 13.07 10.24 37.58
N ASN A 381 13.02 11.56 37.41
CA ASN A 381 12.26 12.21 36.34
C ASN A 381 12.77 11.81 34.95
N ILE A 382 14.09 11.77 34.74
CA ILE A 382 14.69 11.31 33.48
C ILE A 382 14.31 9.84 33.24
N ARG A 383 14.44 8.97 34.25
CA ARG A 383 14.04 7.55 34.18
C ARG A 383 12.56 7.38 33.84
N ILE A 384 11.67 8.12 34.49
CA ILE A 384 10.22 8.06 34.21
C ILE A 384 9.93 8.53 32.78
N LYS A 385 10.53 9.65 32.35
CA LYS A 385 10.33 10.17 30.98
C LYS A 385 10.86 9.20 29.92
N THR A 386 12.06 8.64 30.11
CA THR A 386 12.62 7.65 29.19
C THR A 386 11.78 6.37 29.15
N ASN A 387 11.34 5.85 30.30
CA ASN A 387 10.45 4.69 30.32
C ASN A 387 9.11 4.96 29.63
N ALA A 388 8.50 6.13 29.89
CA ALA A 388 7.26 6.52 29.22
C ALA A 388 7.45 6.67 27.70
N GLU A 389 8.59 7.17 27.25
CA GLU A 389 8.92 7.28 25.82
C GLU A 389 9.17 5.91 25.20
N ILE A 390 9.87 5.01 25.89
CA ILE A 390 10.04 3.60 25.47
C ILE A 390 8.68 2.92 25.34
N ASP A 391 7.78 3.09 26.31
CA ASP A 391 6.46 2.47 26.27
C ASP A 391 5.57 3.07 25.17
N ARG A 392 5.66 4.39 24.92
CA ARG A 392 5.02 5.03 23.76
C ARG A 392 5.56 4.49 22.43
N LEU A 393 6.87 4.33 22.30
CA LEU A 393 7.48 3.75 21.10
C LEU A 393 7.05 2.30 20.90
N ARG A 394 7.04 1.49 21.97
CA ARG A 394 6.56 0.10 21.92
C ARG A 394 5.10 0.01 21.52
N THR A 395 4.23 0.82 22.11
CA THR A 395 2.79 0.85 21.79
C THR A 395 2.55 1.35 20.37
N SER A 396 3.16 2.48 19.97
CA SER A 396 3.09 3.00 18.60
C SER A 396 3.58 2.00 17.56
N THR A 397 4.70 1.31 17.84
CA THR A 397 5.27 0.30 16.95
C THR A 397 4.34 -0.92 16.84
N LYS A 398 3.80 -1.39 17.98
CA LYS A 398 2.82 -2.47 18.01
C LYS A 398 1.56 -2.12 17.23
N GLU A 399 1.01 -0.91 17.43
CA GLU A 399 -0.16 -0.43 16.68
C GLU A 399 0.11 -0.32 15.18
N MET A 400 1.29 0.16 14.78
CA MET A 400 1.70 0.22 13.38
C MET A 400 1.70 -1.18 12.76
N TYR A 401 2.34 -2.15 13.42
CA TYR A 401 2.32 -3.55 12.96
C TYR A 401 0.92 -4.15 12.95
N GLU A 402 0.06 -3.83 13.92
CA GLU A 402 -1.33 -4.32 13.93
C GLU A 402 -2.18 -3.69 12.82
N ARG A 403 -1.95 -2.41 12.48
CA ARG A 403 -2.58 -1.76 11.33
C ARG A 403 -2.10 -2.37 10.02
N GLU A 404 -0.80 -2.57 9.87
CA GLU A 404 -0.22 -3.21 8.68
C GLU A 404 -0.73 -4.65 8.51
N ASN A 405 -0.78 -5.43 9.60
CA ASN A 405 -1.35 -6.78 9.56
C ASN A 405 -2.83 -6.78 9.20
N ARG A 406 -3.61 -5.80 9.68
CA ARG A 406 -5.01 -5.63 9.27
C ARG A 406 -5.12 -5.32 7.78
N ASN A 407 -4.35 -4.35 7.29
CA ASN A 407 -4.33 -3.98 5.87
C ASN A 407 -3.92 -5.17 4.98
N LEU A 408 -2.91 -5.96 5.39
CA LEU A 408 -2.48 -7.15 4.65
C LEU A 408 -3.56 -8.24 4.64
N ARG A 409 -4.27 -8.43 5.75
CA ARG A 409 -5.40 -9.38 5.81
C ARG A 409 -6.56 -8.91 4.93
N GLU A 410 -6.92 -7.64 4.98
CA GLU A 410 -7.96 -7.05 4.13
C GLU A 410 -7.58 -7.14 2.64
N ALA A 411 -6.33 -6.84 2.28
CA ALA A 411 -5.82 -6.99 0.91
C ALA A 411 -5.85 -8.45 0.45
N ARG A 412 -5.45 -9.39 1.32
CA ARG A 412 -5.56 -10.83 1.04
C ARG A 412 -7.01 -11.23 0.82
N ASP A 413 -7.92 -10.83 1.69
CA ASP A 413 -9.34 -11.20 1.60
C ASP A 413 -10.00 -10.59 0.35
N MET A 414 -9.62 -9.35 -0.02
CA MET A 414 -10.03 -8.71 -1.27
C MET A 414 -9.53 -9.51 -2.48
N ALA A 415 -8.25 -9.90 -2.50
CA ALA A 415 -7.66 -10.69 -3.57
C ALA A 415 -8.31 -12.09 -3.68
N ILE A 416 -8.65 -12.72 -2.55
CA ILE A 416 -9.40 -13.97 -2.52
C ILE A 416 -10.80 -13.77 -3.11
N SER A 417 -11.53 -12.73 -2.70
CA SER A 417 -12.86 -12.43 -3.24
C SER A 417 -12.82 -12.14 -4.74
N GLU A 418 -11.82 -11.40 -5.21
CA GLU A 418 -11.63 -11.13 -6.63
C GLU A 418 -11.30 -12.41 -7.39
N LYS A 419 -10.41 -13.26 -6.86
CA LYS A 419 -10.13 -14.58 -7.43
C LYS A 419 -11.40 -15.44 -7.52
N GLU A 420 -12.22 -15.48 -6.48
CA GLU A 420 -13.47 -16.24 -6.48
C GLU A 420 -14.46 -15.72 -7.53
N LYS A 421 -14.58 -14.39 -7.67
CA LYS A 421 -15.38 -13.78 -8.75
C LYS A 421 -14.86 -14.16 -10.12
N MET A 422 -13.54 -14.07 -10.34
CA MET A 422 -12.93 -14.45 -11.61
C MET A 422 -13.15 -15.94 -11.91
N GLN A 423 -12.99 -16.83 -10.91
CA GLN A 423 -13.28 -18.26 -11.06
C GLN A 423 -14.76 -18.53 -11.36
N ALA A 424 -15.68 -17.77 -10.78
CA ALA A 424 -17.10 -17.87 -11.13
C ALA A 424 -17.34 -17.46 -12.58
N THR A 425 -16.77 -16.34 -13.04
CA THR A 425 -16.87 -15.91 -14.44
C THR A 425 -16.23 -16.91 -15.40
N GLU A 426 -15.09 -17.50 -15.04
CA GLU A 426 -14.41 -18.54 -15.80
C GLU A 426 -15.31 -19.77 -15.96
N ARG A 427 -15.92 -20.24 -14.86
CA ARG A 427 -16.88 -21.34 -14.89
C ARG A 427 -18.06 -21.03 -15.80
N GLU A 428 -18.65 -19.85 -15.69
CA GLU A 428 -19.75 -19.43 -16.56
C GLU A 428 -19.34 -19.41 -18.04
N THR A 429 -18.16 -18.87 -18.37
CA THR A 429 -17.64 -18.87 -19.74
C THR A 429 -17.35 -20.28 -20.24
N THR A 430 -16.84 -21.15 -19.38
CA THR A 430 -16.59 -22.56 -19.71
C THR A 430 -17.90 -23.28 -20.00
N THR A 431 -18.92 -23.09 -19.17
CA THR A 431 -20.27 -23.64 -19.41
C THR A 431 -20.87 -23.12 -20.72
N LYS A 432 -20.74 -21.82 -21.01
CA LYS A 432 -21.19 -21.25 -22.30
C LYS A 432 -20.43 -21.84 -23.49
N TYR A 433 -19.13 -22.04 -23.35
CA TYR A 433 -18.30 -22.67 -24.38
C TYR A 433 -18.73 -24.12 -24.61
N GLU A 434 -18.95 -24.91 -23.54
CA GLU A 434 -19.43 -26.28 -23.63
C GLU A 434 -20.83 -26.35 -24.29
N GLN A 435 -21.73 -25.43 -23.95
CA GLN A 435 -23.04 -25.30 -24.60
C GLN A 435 -22.87 -25.04 -26.10
N LEU A 436 -22.06 -24.06 -26.47
CA LEU A 436 -21.80 -23.72 -27.88
C LEU A 436 -21.13 -24.88 -28.64
N LEU A 437 -20.21 -25.61 -27.99
CA LEU A 437 -19.57 -26.79 -28.56
C LEU A 437 -20.59 -27.91 -28.80
N ASN A 438 -21.54 -28.11 -27.88
CA ASN A 438 -22.61 -29.07 -28.05
C ASN A 438 -23.57 -28.66 -29.16
N GLU A 439 -23.96 -27.39 -29.25
CA GLU A 439 -24.75 -26.85 -30.36
C GLU A 439 -24.03 -27.02 -31.70
N PHE A 440 -22.73 -26.72 -31.76
CA PHE A 440 -21.91 -26.93 -32.95
C PHE A 440 -21.88 -28.41 -33.36
N ARG A 441 -21.68 -29.33 -32.41
CA ARG A 441 -21.72 -30.77 -32.68
C ARG A 441 -23.09 -31.22 -33.19
N GLN A 442 -24.18 -30.71 -32.62
CA GLN A 442 -25.54 -31.00 -33.09
C GLN A 442 -25.77 -30.47 -34.51
N LEU A 443 -25.36 -29.24 -34.79
CA LEU A 443 -25.42 -28.66 -36.14
C LEU A 443 -24.57 -29.43 -37.13
N GLN A 444 -23.39 -29.87 -36.72
CA GLN A 444 -22.52 -30.71 -37.53
C GLN A 444 -23.20 -32.04 -37.85
N MET A 445 -23.72 -32.76 -36.84
CA MET A 445 -24.46 -34.01 -37.06
C MET A 445 -25.68 -33.83 -37.96
N ALA A 446 -26.45 -32.75 -37.78
CA ALA A 446 -27.59 -32.41 -38.63
C ALA A 446 -27.15 -32.08 -40.07
N GLY A 447 -26.05 -31.35 -40.22
CA GLY A 447 -25.42 -31.05 -41.50
C GLY A 447 -24.95 -32.32 -42.21
N ASP A 448 -24.23 -33.20 -41.51
CA ASP A 448 -23.75 -34.49 -42.02
C ASP A 448 -24.93 -35.38 -42.44
N SER A 449 -26.00 -35.45 -41.63
CA SER A 449 -27.24 -36.17 -41.98
C SER A 449 -27.83 -35.62 -43.27
N ARG A 450 -27.93 -34.29 -43.41
CA ARG A 450 -28.47 -33.63 -44.60
C ARG A 450 -27.57 -33.84 -45.83
N VAL A 451 -26.25 -33.85 -45.66
CA VAL A 451 -25.31 -34.20 -46.73
C VAL A 451 -25.54 -35.63 -47.19
N VAL A 452 -25.70 -36.59 -46.27
CA VAL A 452 -25.99 -37.99 -46.60
C VAL A 452 -27.33 -38.13 -47.31
N GLU A 453 -28.37 -37.42 -46.85
CA GLU A 453 -29.68 -37.35 -47.53
C GLU A 453 -29.54 -36.84 -48.96
N ILE A 454 -28.89 -35.68 -49.16
CA ILE A 454 -28.65 -35.11 -50.49
C ILE A 454 -27.81 -36.05 -51.36
N GLN A 455 -26.81 -36.72 -50.80
CA GLN A 455 -25.99 -37.70 -51.53
C GLN A 455 -26.83 -38.91 -51.96
N ASN A 456 -27.75 -39.39 -51.12
CA ASN A 456 -28.66 -40.48 -51.48
C ASN A 456 -29.66 -40.05 -52.55
N ASP A 457 -30.26 -38.86 -52.41
CA ASP A 457 -31.13 -38.28 -53.42
C ASP A 457 -30.39 -38.09 -54.75
N LEU A 458 -29.15 -37.59 -54.70
CA LEU A 458 -28.29 -37.47 -55.88
C LEU A 458 -28.07 -38.83 -56.52
N LYS A 459 -27.74 -39.88 -55.77
CA LYS A 459 -27.59 -41.25 -56.31
C LYS A 459 -28.88 -41.72 -57.00
N ILE A 460 -30.04 -41.52 -56.37
CA ILE A 460 -31.34 -41.86 -56.97
C ILE A 460 -31.54 -41.08 -58.27
N LYS A 461 -31.28 -39.77 -58.28
CA LYS A 461 -31.38 -38.94 -59.49
C LYS A 461 -30.38 -39.35 -60.56
N THR A 462 -29.19 -39.78 -60.20
CA THR A 462 -28.21 -40.34 -61.15
C THR A 462 -28.75 -41.63 -61.76
N PHE A 463 -29.32 -42.55 -60.98
CA PHE A 463 -29.94 -43.77 -61.52
C PHE A 463 -31.16 -43.46 -62.41
N GLU A 464 -32.01 -42.51 -62.02
CA GLU A 464 -33.14 -42.06 -62.85
C GLU A 464 -32.65 -41.44 -64.16
N TYR A 465 -31.59 -40.64 -64.11
CA TYR A 465 -30.94 -40.04 -65.27
C TYR A 465 -30.33 -41.11 -66.18
N GLU A 466 -29.55 -42.06 -65.64
CA GLU A 466 -28.98 -43.18 -66.39
C GLU A 466 -30.08 -44.02 -67.06
N ARG A 467 -31.18 -44.29 -66.34
CA ARG A 467 -32.35 -44.98 -66.90
C ARG A 467 -32.98 -44.17 -68.04
N ALA A 468 -33.18 -42.87 -67.85
CA ALA A 468 -33.71 -41.99 -68.89
C ALA A 468 -32.78 -41.87 -70.09
N GLN A 469 -31.46 -41.85 -69.86
CA GLN A 469 -30.44 -41.84 -70.89
C GLN A 469 -30.46 -43.15 -71.69
N MET A 470 -30.55 -44.32 -71.04
CA MET A 470 -30.71 -45.59 -71.75
C MET A 470 -31.96 -45.61 -72.63
N VAL A 471 -33.10 -45.16 -72.09
CA VAL A 471 -34.36 -45.06 -72.87
C VAL A 471 -34.21 -44.08 -74.02
N TYR A 472 -33.54 -42.95 -73.82
CA TYR A 472 -33.25 -41.98 -74.87
C TYR A 472 -32.33 -42.57 -75.96
N GLU A 473 -31.27 -43.27 -75.58
CA GLU A 473 -30.36 -43.94 -76.51
C GLU A 473 -31.07 -45.03 -77.32
N GLU A 474 -31.94 -45.82 -76.68
CA GLU A 474 -32.79 -46.81 -77.33
C GLU A 474 -33.78 -46.15 -78.29
N ALA A 475 -34.46 -45.07 -77.87
CA ALA A 475 -35.36 -44.30 -78.73
C ALA A 475 -34.62 -43.67 -79.92
N MET A 476 -33.41 -43.15 -79.72
CA MET A 476 -32.55 -42.63 -80.79
C MET A 476 -32.11 -43.72 -81.76
N LYS A 477 -31.80 -44.92 -81.26
CA LYS A 477 -31.48 -46.07 -82.11
C LYS A 477 -32.69 -46.51 -82.93
N ASN A 478 -33.86 -46.63 -82.31
CA ASN A 478 -35.12 -46.94 -83.00
C ASN A 478 -35.46 -45.87 -84.05
N LEU A 479 -35.26 -44.59 -83.73
CA LEU A 479 -35.42 -43.49 -84.68
C LEU A 479 -34.48 -43.66 -85.88
N LYS A 480 -33.20 -43.97 -85.67
CA LYS A 480 -32.26 -44.25 -86.77
C LYS A 480 -32.67 -45.45 -87.61
N GLU A 481 -33.13 -46.54 -86.99
CA GLU A 481 -33.63 -47.72 -87.71
C GLU A 481 -34.86 -47.38 -88.56
N THR A 482 -35.83 -46.65 -88.00
CA THR A 482 -37.00 -46.18 -88.76
C THR A 482 -36.64 -45.19 -89.87
N GLN A 483 -35.64 -44.32 -89.68
CA GLN A 483 -35.12 -43.46 -90.73
C GLN A 483 -34.48 -44.26 -91.88
N ILE A 484 -33.66 -45.27 -91.56
CA ILE A 484 -33.08 -46.16 -92.57
C ILE A 484 -34.18 -46.90 -93.34
N ASP A 485 -35.21 -47.40 -92.64
CA ASP A 485 -36.33 -48.08 -93.30
C ASP A 485 -37.17 -47.13 -94.14
N MET A 486 -37.36 -45.88 -93.69
CA MET A 486 -37.97 -44.83 -94.50
C MET A 486 -37.13 -44.54 -95.75
N GLU A 487 -35.82 -44.42 -95.65
CA GLU A 487 -34.92 -44.25 -96.80
C GLU A 487 -35.00 -45.44 -97.77
N LYS A 488 -35.06 -46.68 -97.26
CA LYS A 488 -35.25 -47.88 -98.09
C LYS A 488 -36.59 -47.82 -98.83
N MET A 489 -37.68 -47.47 -98.13
CA MET A 489 -39.00 -47.34 -98.74
C MET A 489 -39.04 -46.21 -99.76
N GLN A 490 -38.38 -45.08 -99.49
CA GLN A 490 -38.23 -43.97 -100.42
C GLN A 490 -37.48 -44.39 -101.68
N LYS A 491 -36.33 -45.07 -101.55
CA LYS A 491 -35.58 -45.64 -102.70
C LYS A 491 -36.42 -46.65 -103.48
N LYS A 492 -37.17 -47.52 -102.81
CA LYS A 492 -38.07 -48.49 -103.46
C LYS A 492 -39.17 -47.76 -104.24
N ASN A 493 -39.71 -46.69 -103.68
CA ASN A 493 -40.70 -45.85 -104.34
C ASN A 493 -40.09 -45.11 -105.55
N GLU A 494 -38.85 -44.61 -105.46
CA GLU A 494 -38.13 -44.02 -106.61
C GLU A 494 -37.92 -45.04 -107.74
N VAL A 495 -37.54 -46.28 -107.43
CA VAL A 495 -37.41 -47.35 -108.43
C VAL A 495 -38.75 -47.66 -109.08
N LEU A 496 -39.80 -47.87 -108.28
CA LEU A 496 -41.16 -48.12 -108.79
C LEU A 496 -41.67 -46.95 -109.62
N THR A 497 -41.36 -45.71 -109.24
CA THR A 497 -41.71 -44.51 -109.99
C THR A 497 -40.96 -44.49 -111.34
N LYS A 498 -39.67 -44.83 -111.36
CA LYS A 498 -38.90 -44.95 -112.60
C LYS A 498 -39.45 -46.05 -113.51
N GLU A 499 -39.79 -47.22 -112.97
CA GLU A 499 -40.42 -48.31 -113.72
C GLU A 499 -41.79 -47.88 -114.26
N TYR A 500 -42.61 -47.22 -113.44
CA TYR A 500 -43.90 -46.67 -113.86
C TYR A 500 -43.74 -45.70 -115.04
N TYR A 501 -42.84 -44.72 -114.95
CA TYR A 501 -42.58 -43.79 -116.05
C TYR A 501 -42.01 -44.50 -117.29
N HIS A 502 -41.16 -45.51 -117.12
CA HIS A 502 -40.64 -46.30 -118.24
C HIS A 502 -41.77 -47.06 -118.95
N LEU A 503 -42.67 -47.68 -118.17
CA LEU A 503 -43.83 -48.40 -118.69
C LEU A 503 -44.82 -47.45 -119.37
N GLN A 504 -45.06 -46.28 -118.78
CA GLN A 504 -45.90 -45.23 -119.34
C GLN A 504 -45.35 -44.76 -120.69
N THR A 505 -44.04 -44.47 -120.77
CA THR A 505 -43.39 -44.04 -122.02
C THR A 505 -43.46 -45.15 -123.09
N ALA A 506 -43.31 -46.41 -122.69
CA ALA A 506 -43.42 -47.56 -123.60
C ALA A 506 -44.87 -47.75 -124.11
N LEU A 507 -45.86 -47.54 -123.25
CA LEU A 507 -47.27 -47.56 -123.61
C LEU A 507 -47.64 -46.42 -124.55
N GLU A 508 -47.22 -45.18 -124.24
CA GLU A 508 -47.43 -44.01 -125.11
C GLU A 508 -46.81 -44.22 -126.50
N LYS A 509 -45.60 -44.78 -126.59
CA LYS A 509 -44.99 -45.16 -127.90
C LYS A 509 -45.82 -46.18 -128.67
N LYS A 510 -46.39 -47.19 -128.00
CA LYS A 510 -47.28 -48.17 -128.64
C LYS A 510 -48.58 -47.54 -129.10
N LEU A 511 -49.13 -46.63 -128.30
CA LEU A 511 -50.39 -45.94 -128.59
C LEU A 511 -50.24 -45.05 -129.83
N VAL A 512 -49.19 -44.24 -129.88
CA VAL A 512 -48.84 -43.42 -131.07
C VAL A 512 -48.59 -44.31 -132.30
N GLY A 513 -47.93 -45.46 -132.12
CA GLY A 513 -47.73 -46.42 -133.22
C GLY A 513 -49.03 -47.00 -133.77
N LEU A 514 -49.97 -47.37 -132.91
CA LEU A 514 -51.28 -47.90 -133.31
C LEU A 514 -52.19 -46.83 -133.92
N GLU A 515 -52.17 -45.60 -133.39
CA GLU A 515 -52.89 -44.47 -133.98
C GLU A 515 -52.41 -44.17 -135.41
N ALA A 516 -51.10 -44.26 -135.66
CA ALA A 516 -50.54 -44.11 -137.00
C ALA A 516 -51.00 -45.23 -137.96
N GLU A 517 -51.03 -46.50 -137.51
CA GLU A 517 -51.54 -47.62 -138.33
C GLU A 517 -53.04 -47.48 -138.64
N ILE A 518 -53.85 -47.04 -137.67
CA ILE A 518 -55.28 -46.81 -137.88
C ILE A 518 -55.50 -45.68 -138.89
N SER A 519 -54.75 -44.59 -138.79
CA SER A 519 -54.81 -43.49 -139.77
C SER A 519 -54.51 -43.97 -141.20
N ASP A 520 -53.45 -44.77 -141.37
CA ASP A 520 -53.03 -45.31 -142.67
C ASP A 520 -54.06 -46.27 -143.29
N LYS A 521 -54.71 -47.10 -142.47
CA LYS A 521 -55.80 -47.99 -142.92
C LYS A 521 -57.05 -47.21 -143.29
N THR A 522 -57.40 -46.19 -142.53
CA THR A 522 -58.58 -45.35 -142.78
C THR A 522 -58.44 -44.59 -144.10
N ALA A 523 -57.26 -44.07 -144.41
CA ALA A 523 -56.99 -43.39 -145.69
C ALA A 523 -57.15 -44.32 -146.91
N LYS A 524 -56.73 -45.59 -146.80
CA LYS A 524 -56.89 -46.59 -147.86
C LYS A 524 -58.36 -46.96 -148.13
N LEU A 525 -59.20 -46.95 -147.10
CA LEU A 525 -60.62 -47.31 -147.25
C LEU A 525 -61.40 -46.21 -148.01
N GLN A 526 -61.12 -44.94 -147.70
CA GLN A 526 -61.71 -43.80 -148.41
C GLN A 526 -61.38 -43.76 -149.91
N THR A 527 -60.20 -44.25 -150.32
CA THR A 527 -59.86 -44.32 -151.75
C THR A 527 -60.65 -45.38 -152.52
N TYR A 528 -61.08 -46.47 -151.87
CA TYR A 528 -61.90 -47.50 -152.53
C TYR A 528 -63.35 -47.06 -152.69
N GLU A 529 -63.93 -46.43 -151.68
CA GLU A 529 -65.33 -45.96 -151.73
C GLU A 529 -65.58 -44.94 -152.84
N ARG A 530 -64.60 -44.07 -153.14
CA ARG A 530 -64.71 -43.06 -154.19
C ARG A 530 -64.72 -43.65 -155.61
N LEU A 531 -64.03 -44.77 -155.82
CA LEU A 531 -63.96 -45.48 -157.10
C LEU A 531 -65.26 -46.22 -157.46
N GLU A 532 -66.04 -46.65 -156.46
CA GLU A 532 -67.34 -47.30 -156.70
C GLU A 532 -68.40 -46.30 -157.18
N GLN A 533 -68.45 -45.09 -156.61
CA GLN A 533 -69.42 -44.06 -157.01
C GLN A 533 -69.25 -43.63 -158.48
N GLU A 534 -68.02 -43.56 -158.99
CA GLU A 534 -67.75 -43.17 -160.38
C GLU A 534 -68.21 -44.23 -161.41
N LEU A 535 -68.37 -45.50 -161.02
CA LEU A 535 -68.81 -46.57 -161.91
C LEU A 535 -70.33 -46.60 -162.14
N ASP A 536 -71.11 -46.21 -161.13
CA ASP A 536 -72.57 -46.21 -161.20
C ASP A 536 -73.12 -45.12 -162.13
N ASP A 537 -72.50 -43.94 -162.15
CA ASP A 537 -72.94 -42.81 -163.00
C ASP A 537 -72.76 -43.09 -164.51
N VAL A 538 -71.74 -43.85 -164.90
CA VAL A 538 -71.43 -44.19 -166.30
C VAL A 538 -72.47 -45.14 -166.91
N VAL A 539 -73.01 -46.07 -166.12
CA VAL A 539 -74.03 -47.02 -166.59
C VAL A 539 -75.35 -46.31 -166.88
N MET A 540 -75.69 -45.31 -166.07
CA MET A 540 -76.95 -44.59 -166.15
C MET A 540 -77.02 -43.70 -167.40
N GLN A 541 -75.94 -42.99 -167.75
CA GLN A 541 -75.90 -42.12 -168.94
C GLN A 541 -75.89 -42.88 -170.27
N ALA A 542 -75.30 -44.08 -170.33
CA ALA A 542 -75.29 -44.89 -171.55
C ALA A 542 -76.66 -45.50 -171.90
N ALA A 543 -77.58 -45.61 -170.93
CA ALA A 543 -78.89 -46.23 -171.12
C ALA A 543 -79.94 -45.30 -171.77
N GLU A 544 -79.79 -43.97 -171.68
CA GLU A 544 -80.79 -42.98 -172.13
C GLU A 544 -80.67 -42.57 -173.62
N VAL A 545 -79.57 -42.92 -174.29
CA VAL A 545 -79.36 -42.55 -175.70
C VAL A 545 -80.12 -43.49 -176.64
N GLU A 546 -80.94 -42.96 -177.54
CA GLU A 546 -81.84 -43.75 -178.40
C GLU A 546 -81.14 -44.40 -179.62
N ASN A 547 -79.94 -43.93 -180.00
CA ASN A 547 -79.22 -44.37 -181.20
C ASN A 547 -78.01 -45.27 -180.85
N GLU A 548 -77.86 -46.42 -181.50
CA GLU A 548 -76.88 -47.46 -181.12
C GLU A 548 -75.42 -47.05 -181.34
N ALA A 549 -75.15 -46.22 -182.35
CA ALA A 549 -73.81 -45.69 -182.64
C ALA A 549 -73.40 -44.51 -181.72
N ASP A 550 -74.36 -43.79 -181.14
CA ASP A 550 -74.08 -42.66 -180.23
C ASP A 550 -73.93 -43.12 -178.77
N ALA A 551 -74.59 -44.21 -178.38
CA ALA A 551 -74.37 -44.87 -177.09
C ALA A 551 -72.92 -45.43 -176.95
N GLU A 552 -72.34 -45.91 -178.05
CA GLU A 552 -70.94 -46.37 -178.09
C GLU A 552 -69.94 -45.21 -177.90
N LYS A 553 -70.29 -43.98 -178.34
CA LYS A 553 -69.50 -42.76 -178.12
C LYS A 553 -69.53 -42.26 -176.68
N VAL A 554 -70.68 -42.37 -175.99
CA VAL A 554 -70.82 -41.99 -174.57
C VAL A 554 -70.05 -42.95 -173.66
N LEU A 555 -70.04 -44.24 -173.98
CA LEU A 555 -69.12 -45.19 -173.34
C LEU A 555 -67.65 -44.83 -173.60
N PHE A 556 -67.30 -44.38 -174.80
CA PHE A 556 -65.92 -44.01 -175.13
C PHE A 556 -65.43 -42.71 -174.46
N SER A 557 -66.31 -41.71 -174.26
CA SER A 557 -65.97 -40.43 -173.60
C SER A 557 -65.62 -40.57 -172.11
N TYR A 558 -66.07 -41.65 -171.46
CA TYR A 558 -65.70 -42.01 -170.08
C TYR A 558 -64.46 -42.91 -170.01
N GLY A 559 -63.62 -42.91 -171.04
CA GLY A 559 -62.30 -43.56 -171.00
C GLY A 559 -62.33 -45.09 -171.11
N TYR A 560 -63.46 -45.69 -171.52
CA TYR A 560 -63.61 -47.14 -171.74
C TYR A 560 -62.94 -47.67 -173.02
N GLY A 561 -61.72 -47.19 -173.29
CA GLY A 561 -60.82 -47.70 -174.31
C GLY A 561 -59.54 -48.35 -173.77
N ALA A 562 -59.15 -48.10 -172.50
CA ALA A 562 -57.73 -48.25 -172.16
C ALA A 562 -57.31 -49.02 -170.90
N ASN A 563 -58.17 -49.42 -169.94
CA ASN A 563 -57.72 -50.32 -168.84
C ASN A 563 -58.85 -50.96 -168.00
N VAL A 564 -59.71 -51.77 -168.61
CA VAL A 564 -60.66 -52.64 -167.87
C VAL A 564 -60.53 -54.09 -168.38
N PRO A 565 -60.32 -55.10 -167.50
CA PRO A 565 -60.15 -56.50 -167.88
C PRO A 565 -61.32 -57.06 -168.71
N SER A 566 -61.02 -57.89 -169.69
CA SER A 566 -61.91 -58.34 -170.78
C SER A 566 -63.23 -59.01 -170.37
N ASN A 567 -63.36 -59.50 -169.14
CA ASN A 567 -64.63 -60.06 -168.61
C ASN A 567 -65.61 -58.99 -168.11
N SER A 568 -65.14 -57.84 -167.62
CA SER A 568 -65.99 -56.75 -167.11
C SER A 568 -66.60 -55.91 -168.23
N LYS A 569 -65.91 -55.82 -169.38
CA LYS A 569 -66.45 -55.18 -170.61
C LYS A 569 -67.73 -55.87 -171.10
N ARG A 570 -67.78 -57.20 -171.04
CA ARG A 570 -68.94 -58.01 -171.45
C ARG A 570 -70.10 -57.88 -170.46
N ARG A 571 -69.81 -57.79 -169.15
CA ARG A 571 -70.82 -57.54 -168.11
C ARG A 571 -71.45 -56.16 -168.25
N LEU A 572 -70.65 -55.12 -168.46
CA LEU A 572 -71.15 -53.76 -168.61
C LEU A 572 -72.06 -53.60 -169.84
N GLN A 573 -71.69 -54.21 -170.98
CA GLN A 573 -72.57 -54.28 -172.16
C GLN A 573 -73.90 -54.99 -171.86
N GLN A 574 -73.87 -56.08 -171.08
CA GLN A 574 -75.09 -56.76 -170.64
C GLN A 574 -75.93 -55.89 -169.69
N SER A 575 -75.30 -55.18 -168.74
CA SER A 575 -75.99 -54.26 -167.83
C SER A 575 -76.67 -53.12 -168.57
N VAL A 576 -76.04 -52.55 -169.61
CA VAL A 576 -76.61 -51.49 -170.45
C VAL A 576 -77.78 -52.02 -171.31
N HIS A 577 -77.66 -53.22 -171.90
CA HIS A 577 -78.77 -53.84 -172.63
C HIS A 577 -79.97 -54.18 -171.73
N LEU A 578 -79.71 -54.62 -170.49
CA LEU A 578 -80.76 -54.86 -169.48
C LEU A 578 -81.43 -53.55 -169.06
N ALA A 579 -80.67 -52.48 -168.79
CA ALA A 579 -81.21 -51.16 -168.46
C ALA A 579 -82.11 -50.61 -169.59
N ARG A 580 -81.70 -50.74 -170.86
CA ARG A 580 -82.54 -50.38 -172.02
C ARG A 580 -83.84 -51.18 -172.10
N ARG A 581 -83.81 -52.48 -171.80
CA ARG A 581 -85.00 -53.36 -171.81
C ARG A 581 -85.99 -52.97 -170.70
N VAL A 582 -85.49 -52.56 -169.53
CA VAL A 582 -86.30 -52.12 -168.39
C VAL A 582 -86.99 -50.78 -168.69
N ILE A 583 -86.27 -49.81 -169.26
CA ILE A 583 -86.83 -48.49 -169.63
C ILE A 583 -87.94 -48.60 -170.70
N GLN A 584 -87.82 -49.50 -171.68
CA GLN A 584 -88.87 -49.73 -172.67
C GLN A 584 -90.13 -50.39 -172.07
N LEU A 585 -89.95 -51.32 -171.12
CA LEU A 585 -91.05 -51.96 -170.40
C LEU A 585 -91.75 -51.00 -169.42
N GLU A 586 -91.02 -50.06 -168.81
CA GLU A 586 -91.59 -49.00 -167.96
C GLU A 586 -92.42 -48.00 -168.77
N LYS A 587 -91.95 -47.55 -169.95
CA LYS A 587 -92.73 -46.66 -170.85
C LYS A 587 -94.09 -47.26 -171.26
N ALA A 588 -94.12 -48.56 -171.55
CA ALA A 588 -95.37 -49.28 -171.88
C ALA A 588 -96.32 -49.46 -170.68
N ASN A 589 -95.77 -49.59 -169.47
CA ASN A 589 -96.56 -49.72 -168.23
C ASN A 589 -97.19 -48.38 -167.79
N THR A 590 -96.50 -47.25 -168.03
CA THR A 590 -97.03 -45.91 -167.77
C THR A 590 -98.20 -45.52 -168.68
N SER A 591 -98.24 -45.93 -169.95
CA SER A 591 -99.36 -45.60 -170.84
C SER A 591 -100.64 -46.37 -170.48
N LEU A 592 -100.52 -47.66 -170.12
CA LEU A 592 -101.64 -48.50 -169.68
C LEU A 592 -102.23 -48.03 -168.33
N ARG A 593 -101.39 -47.51 -167.42
CA ARG A 593 -101.85 -46.92 -166.15
C ARG A 593 -102.57 -45.58 -166.33
N GLN A 594 -102.24 -44.80 -167.34
CA GLN A 594 -102.91 -43.53 -167.62
C GLN A 594 -104.34 -43.70 -168.16
N GLU A 595 -104.64 -44.75 -168.93
CA GLU A 595 -105.99 -44.99 -169.44
C GLU A 595 -106.93 -45.60 -168.38
N ILE A 596 -106.42 -46.46 -167.49
CA ILE A 596 -107.18 -46.92 -166.31
C ILE A 596 -107.65 -45.74 -165.44
N ASN A 597 -106.84 -44.68 -165.33
CA ASN A 597 -107.20 -43.47 -164.59
C ASN A 597 -108.25 -42.60 -165.30
N ARG A 598 -108.36 -42.65 -166.64
CA ARG A 598 -109.41 -41.95 -167.40
C ARG A 598 -110.78 -42.59 -167.21
N GLU A 599 -110.85 -43.91 -167.11
CA GLU A 599 -112.11 -44.61 -166.83
C GLU A 599 -112.57 -44.45 -165.37
N LYS A 600 -111.63 -44.33 -164.41
CA LYS A 600 -111.94 -44.04 -163.00
C LYS A 600 -112.47 -42.62 -162.76
N THR A 601 -111.95 -41.63 -163.48
CA THR A 601 -112.40 -40.23 -163.33
C THR A 601 -113.83 -40.04 -163.82
N ARG A 602 -114.24 -40.76 -164.88
CA ARG A 602 -115.61 -40.71 -165.40
C ARG A 602 -116.66 -41.35 -164.49
N THR A 603 -116.25 -42.32 -163.68
CA THR A 603 -117.11 -42.93 -162.65
C THR A 603 -117.22 -42.06 -161.39
N GLN A 604 -116.21 -41.22 -161.12
CA GLN A 604 -116.21 -40.27 -160.01
C GLN A 604 -117.13 -39.06 -160.29
N GLU A 605 -117.15 -38.55 -161.52
CA GLU A 605 -118.02 -37.43 -161.93
C GLU A 605 -119.52 -37.75 -161.78
N LEU A 606 -119.93 -38.98 -162.10
CA LEU A 606 -121.31 -39.46 -161.87
C LEU A 606 -121.66 -39.62 -160.37
N ALA A 607 -120.66 -39.74 -159.50
CA ALA A 607 -120.86 -39.86 -158.05
C ALA A 607 -120.95 -38.50 -157.34
N ASP A 608 -120.29 -37.48 -157.88
CA ASP A 608 -120.27 -36.13 -157.29
C ASP A 608 -121.53 -35.30 -157.63
N GLU A 609 -122.22 -35.57 -158.74
CA GLU A 609 -123.55 -34.96 -159.01
C GLU A 609 -124.62 -35.43 -158.01
N ILE A 610 -124.57 -36.67 -157.55
CA ILE A 610 -125.49 -37.22 -156.53
C ILE A 610 -125.22 -36.64 -155.14
N LYS A 611 -123.96 -36.30 -154.82
CA LYS A 611 -123.59 -35.68 -153.54
C LYS A 611 -123.92 -34.19 -153.49
N SER A 612 -123.77 -33.48 -154.61
CA SER A 612 -124.03 -32.03 -154.66
C SER A 612 -125.51 -31.65 -154.44
N SER A 613 -126.49 -32.48 -154.86
CA SER A 613 -127.92 -32.21 -154.56
C SER A 613 -128.35 -32.61 -153.14
N ASN A 614 -127.60 -33.47 -152.45
CA ASN A 614 -127.87 -33.83 -151.05
C ASN A 614 -127.22 -32.86 -150.05
N GLU A 615 -126.10 -32.20 -150.41
CA GLU A 615 -125.49 -31.12 -149.60
C GLU A 615 -126.03 -29.72 -149.93
N LEU A 616 -127.17 -29.67 -150.62
CA LEU A 616 -128.22 -28.68 -150.34
C LEU A 616 -129.13 -29.17 -149.21
N LEU A 617 -128.56 -29.89 -148.24
CA LEU A 617 -128.24 -29.30 -146.93
C LEU A 617 -129.11 -28.07 -146.68
N ASN A 618 -130.16 -28.24 -145.92
CA ASN A 618 -130.03 -28.13 -144.47
C ASN A 618 -129.45 -26.78 -143.99
N HIS A 619 -129.45 -25.72 -144.80
CA HIS A 619 -129.10 -24.34 -144.43
C HIS A 619 -130.32 -23.45 -144.13
N ALA A 620 -131.52 -24.02 -144.09
CA ALA A 620 -132.75 -23.41 -143.57
C ALA A 620 -133.63 -24.55 -143.04
N GLU A 621 -133.94 -24.75 -141.77
CA GLU A 621 -134.04 -23.88 -140.60
C GLU A 621 -133.74 -24.72 -139.34
N GLN A 622 -133.23 -24.10 -138.26
CA GLN A 622 -133.93 -23.95 -136.97
C GLN A 622 -135.16 -24.87 -136.78
N PRO A 623 -135.35 -25.59 -135.65
CA PRO A 623 -134.50 -25.93 -134.48
C PRO A 623 -134.29 -27.49 -134.38
N TYR A 624 -133.70 -28.04 -133.30
CA TYR A 624 -133.85 -29.45 -132.79
C TYR A 624 -132.64 -30.38 -132.52
N ASN A 625 -131.38 -30.06 -132.80
CA ASN A 625 -130.31 -31.04 -132.45
C ASN A 625 -129.82 -30.99 -130.99
N TYR A 626 -130.18 -29.94 -130.25
CA TYR A 626 -130.02 -29.90 -128.79
C TYR A 626 -130.93 -30.91 -128.05
N LEU A 627 -131.90 -31.51 -128.75
CA LEU A 627 -132.72 -32.60 -128.22
C LEU A 627 -132.10 -33.99 -128.52
N ILE A 628 -131.29 -34.10 -129.58
CA ILE A 628 -130.64 -35.36 -129.97
C ILE A 628 -129.44 -35.66 -129.06
N ASP A 629 -128.72 -34.63 -128.61
CA ASP A 629 -127.63 -34.80 -127.64
C ASP A 629 -128.13 -35.06 -126.21
N SER A 630 -129.35 -34.64 -125.87
CA SER A 630 -129.99 -34.99 -124.59
C SER A 630 -130.69 -36.35 -124.60
N ILE A 631 -131.09 -36.88 -125.76
CA ILE A 631 -131.81 -38.17 -125.88
C ILE A 631 -130.86 -39.33 -126.20
N ARG A 632 -129.74 -39.13 -126.92
CA ARG A 632 -128.77 -40.22 -127.13
C ARG A 632 -128.10 -40.71 -125.85
N VAL A 633 -127.84 -39.80 -124.90
CA VAL A 633 -127.35 -40.13 -123.55
C VAL A 633 -128.43 -40.85 -122.71
N ARG A 634 -129.71 -40.76 -123.12
CA ARG A 634 -130.87 -41.41 -122.47
C ARG A 634 -131.26 -42.74 -123.11
N ASP A 635 -131.06 -42.93 -124.42
CA ASP A 635 -131.50 -44.13 -125.16
C ASP A 635 -130.46 -45.27 -125.19
N GLN A 636 -129.16 -44.99 -125.20
CA GLN A 636 -128.15 -46.07 -125.14
C GLN A 636 -128.14 -46.77 -123.77
N THR A 637 -128.44 -46.03 -122.69
CA THR A 637 -128.60 -46.58 -121.33
C THR A 637 -129.94 -47.31 -121.15
N LEU A 638 -131.02 -46.87 -121.82
CA LEU A 638 -132.32 -47.57 -121.82
C LEU A 638 -132.30 -48.88 -122.62
N ASN A 639 -131.54 -48.96 -123.72
CA ASN A 639 -131.54 -50.15 -124.58
C ASN A 639 -130.67 -51.29 -124.01
N GLN A 640 -129.59 -50.97 -123.30
CA GLN A 640 -128.81 -51.99 -122.57
C GLN A 640 -129.56 -52.53 -121.34
N GLN A 641 -130.37 -51.69 -120.65
CA GLN A 641 -131.24 -52.18 -119.57
C GLN A 641 -132.50 -52.93 -120.09
N LYS A 642 -133.06 -52.60 -121.26
CA LYS A 642 -134.22 -53.32 -121.86
C LYS A 642 -133.87 -54.69 -122.46
N GLN A 643 -132.71 -54.87 -123.08
CA GLN A 643 -132.28 -56.19 -123.56
C GLN A 643 -131.95 -57.16 -122.40
N HIS A 644 -131.60 -56.64 -121.22
CA HIS A 644 -131.49 -57.44 -120.00
C HIS A 644 -132.86 -57.84 -119.40
N ILE A 645 -133.94 -57.08 -119.66
CA ILE A 645 -135.30 -57.39 -119.18
C ILE A 645 -136.04 -58.37 -120.12
N ARG A 646 -135.94 -58.24 -121.46
CA ARG A 646 -136.70 -59.12 -122.38
C ARG A 646 -136.10 -60.50 -122.64
N LYS A 647 -134.80 -60.71 -122.39
CA LYS A 647 -134.25 -62.06 -122.20
C LYS A 647 -134.85 -62.81 -121.00
N MET A 648 -135.66 -62.16 -120.17
CA MET A 648 -136.47 -62.80 -119.13
C MET A 648 -137.99 -62.81 -119.45
N GLU A 649 -138.46 -62.26 -120.58
CA GLU A 649 -139.88 -62.33 -120.98
C GLU A 649 -140.18 -63.46 -122.00
N GLU A 650 -139.15 -64.08 -122.62
CA GLU A 650 -139.24 -65.40 -123.28
C GLU A 650 -139.61 -66.55 -122.31
N ASP A 651 -139.77 -66.29 -121.00
CA ASP A 651 -140.19 -67.28 -119.99
C ASP A 651 -141.70 -67.26 -119.66
N ILE A 652 -142.53 -66.40 -120.28
CA ILE A 652 -144.00 -66.46 -120.04
C ILE A 652 -144.90 -66.38 -121.30
N ARG A 653 -144.45 -66.04 -122.53
CA ARG A 653 -145.33 -66.22 -123.72
C ARG A 653 -144.66 -66.12 -125.09
#